data_AF-A0A6A4ZKV4-F1
#
_entry.id   AF-A0A6A4ZKV4-F1
#
_cell.length_a   1.000
_cell.length_b   1.000
_cell.length_c   1.000
_cell.angle_alpha   90.00
_cell.angle_beta   90.00
_cell.angle_gamma   90.00
#
_symmetry.space_group_name_H-M   'P 1'
#
loop_
_entity.id
_entity.type
_entity.pdbx_description
1 polymer ?
#
loop_
_entity_poly.entity_id
_entity_poly.type
_entity_poly.pdbx_seq_one_letter_code
_entity_poly.pdbx_strand_id
1 'polypeptide(L)'
;MAKKSLAESVRCDILFMAKDGEKIFYEELVDESLKDCAKLDAAVVHQRPIQAQEKAPSNIPTATMVSVVDEPVRAEHVLQVFLATRLKKPLREIHDTSSIQSLTGGKSALQNEIVGDIEKEFDVTVERMSEIHLATLKQMFPKYDHLGRVFSNLVNDTIRKCMPGGFNISHVKRYLTSVHGLGPGRISSVLMHSLLFPPAPSRHANESTAKSWLDTIVADYANFVGVSVANQIVENANHVPSPTAQKPQVTAAVPQQVPDVDITADYALKVLLALKLKKAFSEIANNSTIQALSMGKSSLQNEVSGDIEVEFGVGIPNMAERALHDVAACMTNYTKPGKYFTAAVSKILSNMLPGGYSASHLRSFLAQERCLGPKRIEIALIHSLLHVPERRLASDAHVKSWINDVVDDYGYRMGLAIPNVSKTVSSNTPMTKTTSHQAAAQKIRPSQFNILQQPEACQTYPENDGFGVLAKLNAEKEARSELEKRMNGLVSELGKVFVQGIEAKFDARKMRVYDSTWNWSKQELLEFLHRPSSLTEVDVDMLCINLGNQATSVLLAMIEFALTQQIGWQDENEIDFLYRIKKSVEDGMTCDPKFKQQLQPLRPVLIFDDAGNILYKEEPRGASAMDYIHDMARGVLFMPETNDFETSFDASLPYVHVRQVKNYTKHHLDEHL
;
A
#
# COMPACT_ATOMS: atom_id res chain seq x y z
N MET A 1 -41.14 -3.73 -47.79
CA MET A 1 -42.35 -4.41 -47.28
C MET A 1 -42.33 -4.39 -45.76
N ALA A 2 -43.49 -4.18 -45.15
CA ALA A 2 -43.66 -3.78 -43.75
C ALA A 2 -43.68 -4.95 -42.73
N LYS A 3 -43.29 -4.60 -41.50
CA LYS A 3 -43.55 -5.16 -40.15
C LYS A 3 -44.41 -6.43 -39.99
N LYS A 4 -43.96 -7.36 -39.12
CA LYS A 4 -44.69 -7.76 -37.88
C LYS A 4 -43.82 -8.56 -36.90
N SER A 5 -44.01 -8.26 -35.61
CA SER A 5 -43.50 -8.92 -34.41
C SER A 5 -44.34 -10.17 -34.09
N LEU A 6 -43.76 -11.21 -33.46
CA LEU A 6 -44.33 -11.83 -32.26
C LEU A 6 -43.29 -12.71 -31.53
N ALA A 7 -43.27 -12.59 -30.21
CA ALA A 7 -42.50 -13.43 -29.30
C ALA A 7 -43.08 -14.85 -29.22
N GLU A 8 -42.20 -15.85 -29.30
CA GLU A 8 -42.48 -17.19 -28.77
C GLU A 8 -41.55 -17.44 -27.59
N SER A 9 -42.15 -17.85 -26.48
CA SER A 9 -41.56 -18.01 -25.17
C SER A 9 -40.43 -19.04 -25.18
N VAL A 10 -39.23 -18.64 -24.76
CA VAL A 10 -38.21 -19.58 -24.30
C VAL A 10 -38.74 -20.24 -23.03
N ARG A 11 -39.21 -21.49 -23.15
CA ARG A 11 -39.51 -22.35 -22.00
C ARG A 11 -38.17 -22.75 -21.37
N CYS A 12 -37.88 -22.22 -20.18
CA CYS A 12 -36.87 -22.80 -19.31
C CYS A 12 -37.51 -23.98 -18.58
N ASP A 13 -37.18 -25.20 -19.00
CA ASP A 13 -37.49 -26.39 -18.23
C ASP A 13 -36.44 -26.56 -17.13
N ILE A 14 -36.89 -26.55 -15.87
CA ILE A 14 -36.04 -26.77 -14.70
C ILE A 14 -35.93 -28.27 -14.48
N LEU A 15 -34.77 -28.84 -14.81
CA LEU A 15 -34.47 -30.25 -14.62
C LEU A 15 -33.90 -30.48 -13.22
N PHE A 16 -34.42 -31.49 -12.53
CA PHE A 16 -33.98 -31.85 -11.18
C PHE A 16 -33.19 -33.15 -11.22
N MET A 17 -31.98 -33.16 -10.63
CA MET A 17 -31.09 -34.34 -10.64
C MET A 17 -31.76 -35.61 -10.11
N ALA A 18 -32.70 -35.49 -9.17
CA ALA A 18 -33.41 -36.64 -8.60
C ALA A 18 -34.52 -37.21 -9.51
N LYS A 19 -34.99 -36.46 -10.51
CA LYS A 19 -36.17 -36.80 -11.32
C LYS A 19 -35.86 -36.96 -12.81
N ASP A 20 -34.85 -36.26 -13.31
CA ASP A 20 -34.50 -36.19 -14.74
C ASP A 20 -33.12 -36.81 -15.05
N GLY A 21 -32.65 -37.75 -14.21
CA GLY A 21 -31.32 -38.34 -14.30
C GLY A 21 -30.97 -38.97 -15.65
N GLU A 22 -31.95 -39.55 -16.36
CA GLU A 22 -31.74 -40.14 -17.68
C GLU A 22 -31.50 -39.10 -18.80
N LYS A 23 -31.88 -37.83 -18.59
CA LYS A 23 -31.67 -36.73 -19.55
C LYS A 23 -30.38 -35.95 -19.28
N ILE A 24 -29.71 -36.19 -18.16
CA ILE A 24 -28.48 -35.51 -17.73
C ILE A 24 -27.35 -36.52 -17.83
N PHE A 25 -26.70 -36.62 -19.00
CA PHE A 25 -25.49 -37.41 -19.18
C PHE A 25 -24.37 -36.54 -19.77
N TYR A 26 -23.15 -36.76 -19.27
CA TYR A 26 -21.93 -36.17 -19.80
C TYR A 26 -21.29 -37.18 -20.75
N GLU A 27 -21.26 -36.87 -22.04
CA GLU A 27 -20.51 -37.63 -23.03
C GLU A 27 -19.05 -37.16 -22.98
N GLU A 28 -18.16 -38.03 -22.49
CA GLU A 28 -16.74 -37.75 -22.35
C GLU A 28 -16.09 -37.75 -23.74
N LEU A 29 -16.09 -36.59 -24.41
CA LEU A 29 -15.33 -36.37 -25.63
C LEU A 29 -13.84 -36.30 -25.27
N VAL A 30 -13.17 -37.44 -25.33
CA VAL A 30 -11.71 -37.53 -25.33
C VAL A 30 -11.22 -37.00 -26.69
N ASP A 31 -10.84 -35.73 -26.73
CA ASP A 31 -10.15 -35.14 -27.88
C ASP A 31 -8.67 -35.55 -27.84
N GLU A 32 -8.30 -36.58 -28.61
CA GLU A 32 -6.93 -37.09 -28.74
C GLU A 32 -5.98 -36.17 -29.55
N SER A 33 -6.39 -34.95 -29.92
CA SER A 33 -5.61 -34.07 -30.80
C SER A 33 -4.50 -33.22 -30.13
N LEU A 34 -4.24 -33.37 -28.83
CA LEU A 34 -3.24 -32.56 -28.11
C LEU A 34 -1.90 -33.25 -27.80
N LYS A 35 -1.57 -34.38 -28.44
CA LYS A 35 -0.30 -35.09 -28.24
C LYS A 35 0.90 -34.59 -29.06
N ASP A 36 0.76 -33.58 -29.93
CA ASP A 36 1.81 -33.19 -30.89
C ASP A 36 2.37 -31.74 -30.75
N CYS A 37 2.64 -31.26 -29.54
CA CYS A 37 3.39 -30.00 -29.35
C CYS A 37 4.54 -30.10 -28.34
N ALA A 38 5.05 -31.30 -28.08
CA ALA A 38 6.23 -31.53 -27.25
C ALA A 38 7.40 -32.03 -28.10
N LYS A 39 8.02 -31.14 -28.89
CA LYS A 39 9.39 -31.25 -29.41
C LYS A 39 9.77 -29.95 -30.12
N LEU A 40 10.51 -29.07 -29.43
CA LEU A 40 11.58 -28.28 -30.05
C LEU A 40 12.56 -27.78 -28.97
N ASP A 41 13.71 -28.46 -28.97
CA ASP A 41 15.07 -28.00 -28.67
C ASP A 41 15.40 -27.22 -27.39
N ALA A 42 16.01 -27.98 -26.49
CA ALA A 42 17.03 -27.52 -25.56
C ALA A 42 18.26 -27.01 -26.33
N ALA A 43 18.57 -25.71 -26.23
CA ALA A 43 19.84 -25.15 -26.63
C ALA A 43 20.54 -24.52 -25.42
N VAL A 44 21.47 -25.29 -24.86
CA VAL A 44 22.52 -24.84 -23.96
C VAL A 44 23.47 -23.94 -24.76
N VAL A 45 23.62 -22.67 -24.35
CA VAL A 45 24.72 -21.81 -24.81
C VAL A 45 25.50 -21.33 -23.60
N HIS A 46 26.74 -21.82 -23.52
CA HIS A 46 27.77 -21.39 -22.60
C HIS A 46 28.10 -19.89 -22.82
N GLN A 47 28.10 -19.09 -21.76
CA GLN A 47 28.89 -17.85 -21.74
C GLN A 47 30.17 -18.06 -20.94
N ARG A 48 31.28 -17.88 -21.65
CA ARG A 48 32.68 -17.94 -21.20
C ARG A 48 33.02 -16.71 -20.33
N PRO A 49 33.99 -16.80 -19.41
CA PRO A 49 34.30 -15.74 -18.43
C PRO A 49 34.91 -14.52 -19.11
N ILE A 50 34.52 -13.31 -18.69
CA ILE A 50 35.22 -12.08 -19.03
C ILE A 50 36.20 -11.76 -17.90
N GLN A 51 37.46 -11.65 -18.30
CA GLN A 51 38.63 -11.37 -17.48
C GLN A 51 38.63 -9.97 -16.86
N ALA A 52 39.32 -9.85 -15.73
CA ALA A 52 39.77 -8.61 -15.14
C ALA A 52 40.72 -7.85 -16.08
N GLN A 53 40.59 -6.53 -16.14
CA GLN A 53 41.62 -5.63 -16.67
C GLN A 53 41.98 -4.56 -15.64
N GLU A 54 43.29 -4.39 -15.47
CA GLU A 54 43.97 -3.48 -14.56
C GLU A 54 44.37 -2.16 -15.29
N LYS A 55 44.25 -1.06 -14.53
CA LYS A 55 44.59 0.38 -14.66
C LYS A 55 45.44 0.94 -15.84
N ALA A 56 45.08 2.18 -16.24
CA ALA A 56 45.99 3.35 -16.35
C ALA A 56 45.21 4.70 -16.34
N PRO A 57 45.84 5.86 -16.04
CA PRO A 57 45.25 6.95 -15.25
C PRO A 57 44.76 8.17 -16.05
N SER A 58 43.84 8.94 -15.49
CA SER A 58 43.55 10.32 -15.93
C SER A 58 43.30 11.24 -14.74
N ASN A 59 44.23 12.19 -14.56
CA ASN A 59 44.19 13.29 -13.60
C ASN A 59 42.97 14.19 -13.78
N ILE A 60 42.14 14.32 -12.73
CA ILE A 60 41.25 15.46 -12.49
C ILE A 60 41.26 15.70 -10.96
N PRO A 61 41.45 16.95 -10.49
CA PRO A 61 41.72 17.25 -9.08
C PRO A 61 40.50 16.88 -8.23
N THR A 62 40.64 15.90 -7.35
CA THR A 62 39.55 15.45 -6.48
C THR A 62 39.79 15.96 -5.08
N ALA A 63 38.86 16.79 -4.62
CA ALA A 63 38.80 17.32 -3.27
C ALA A 63 38.80 16.18 -2.24
N THR A 64 39.64 16.28 -1.22
CA THR A 64 39.71 15.34 -0.11
C THR A 64 38.49 15.56 0.80
N MET A 65 37.48 14.68 0.70
CA MET A 65 36.37 14.62 1.65
C MET A 65 36.76 13.79 2.88
N VAL A 66 36.35 14.23 4.07
CA VAL A 66 36.42 13.42 5.29
C VAL A 66 35.32 12.36 5.20
N SER A 67 35.66 11.16 4.74
CA SER A 67 34.76 10.00 4.73
C SER A 67 34.52 9.53 6.16
N VAL A 68 33.26 9.37 6.55
CA VAL A 68 32.87 8.72 7.80
C VAL A 68 33.28 7.25 7.69
N VAL A 69 34.00 6.71 8.69
CA VAL A 69 34.43 5.30 8.71
C VAL A 69 33.18 4.41 8.60
N ASP A 70 33.09 3.64 7.51
CA ASP A 70 31.96 2.74 7.27
C ASP A 70 31.97 1.60 8.30
N GLU A 71 30.78 1.22 8.72
CA GLU A 71 30.57 0.12 9.67
C GLU A 71 29.46 -0.78 9.11
N PRO A 72 29.61 -2.11 9.21
CA PRO A 72 28.59 -3.04 8.74
C PRO A 72 27.26 -2.86 9.49
N VAL A 73 26.19 -3.35 8.88
CA VAL A 73 24.83 -3.21 9.40
C VAL A 73 24.69 -3.99 10.73
N ARG A 74 24.52 -3.30 11.85
CA ARG A 74 24.33 -3.97 13.15
C ARG A 74 22.95 -4.66 13.21
N ALA A 75 22.93 -5.99 13.31
CA ALA A 75 21.70 -6.79 13.46
C ALA A 75 20.81 -6.29 14.61
N GLU A 76 21.45 -5.85 15.70
CA GLU A 76 20.79 -5.25 16.87
C GLU A 76 19.92 -4.04 16.53
N HIS A 77 20.48 -3.08 15.78
CA HIS A 77 19.80 -1.84 15.42
C HIS A 77 18.61 -2.14 14.51
N VAL A 78 18.81 -3.01 13.53
CA VAL A 78 17.78 -3.36 12.55
C VAL A 78 16.63 -4.14 13.20
N LEU A 79 16.93 -5.06 14.11
CA LEU A 79 15.92 -5.81 14.86
C LEU A 79 15.06 -4.90 15.75
N GLN A 80 15.67 -3.95 16.46
CA GLN A 80 14.94 -2.99 17.29
C GLN A 80 14.04 -2.07 16.45
N VAL A 81 14.54 -1.58 15.31
CA VAL A 81 13.76 -0.75 14.38
C VAL A 81 12.59 -1.54 13.80
N PHE A 82 12.81 -2.80 13.38
CA PHE A 82 11.75 -3.65 12.86
C PHE A 82 10.64 -3.90 13.88
N LEU A 83 11.01 -4.25 15.12
CA LEU A 83 10.04 -4.45 16.21
C LEU A 83 9.29 -3.16 16.54
N ALA A 84 9.96 -2.00 16.54
CA ALA A 84 9.32 -0.69 16.76
C ALA A 84 8.25 -0.41 15.71
N THR A 85 8.58 -0.61 14.44
CA THR A 85 7.66 -0.40 13.32
C THR A 85 6.48 -1.39 13.35
N ARG A 86 6.72 -2.68 13.62
CA ARG A 86 5.67 -3.71 13.65
C ARG A 86 4.73 -3.59 14.84
N LEU A 87 5.24 -3.20 16.01
CA LEU A 87 4.45 -3.05 17.24
C LEU A 87 3.86 -1.64 17.40
N LYS A 88 4.22 -0.69 16.53
CA LYS A 88 3.86 0.73 16.62
C LYS A 88 4.25 1.34 17.97
N LYS A 89 5.41 0.95 18.49
CA LYS A 89 5.99 1.47 19.74
C LYS A 89 7.24 2.31 19.42
N PRO A 90 7.52 3.38 20.17
CA PRO A 90 8.76 4.13 20.00
C PRO A 90 9.96 3.27 20.39
N LEU A 91 11.12 3.53 19.75
CA LEU A 91 12.35 2.74 19.95
C LEU A 91 12.78 2.64 21.43
N ARG A 92 12.46 3.67 22.24
CA ARG A 92 12.74 3.73 23.69
C ARG A 92 11.96 2.72 24.55
N GLU A 93 10.85 2.17 24.04
CA GLU A 93 10.01 1.20 24.76
C GLU A 93 10.41 -0.26 24.48
N ILE A 94 11.40 -0.48 23.61
CA ILE A 94 11.94 -1.81 23.30
C ILE A 94 13.21 -2.01 24.12
N HIS A 95 13.05 -2.63 25.29
CA HIS A 95 14.14 -2.91 26.20
C HIS A 95 14.78 -4.28 25.91
N ASP A 96 16.09 -4.38 26.15
CA ASP A 96 16.88 -5.59 25.93
C ASP A 96 16.48 -6.77 26.82
N THR A 97 15.82 -6.46 27.94
CA THR A 97 15.22 -7.44 28.87
C THR A 97 13.84 -7.93 28.44
N SER A 98 13.27 -7.42 27.34
CA SER A 98 11.97 -7.88 26.83
C SER A 98 12.13 -9.05 25.87
N SER A 99 11.16 -9.96 25.82
CA SER A 99 11.03 -11.01 24.80
C SER A 99 9.99 -10.64 23.75
N ILE A 100 10.03 -11.25 22.56
CA ILE A 100 9.03 -11.00 21.51
C ILE A 100 7.62 -11.32 22.03
N GLN A 101 7.46 -12.39 22.82
CA GLN A 101 6.20 -12.76 23.48
C GLN A 101 5.68 -11.67 24.44
N SER A 102 6.57 -11.08 25.25
CA SER A 102 6.18 -9.99 26.16
C SER A 102 5.78 -8.72 25.41
N LEU A 103 6.41 -8.47 24.26
CA LEU A 103 6.18 -7.28 23.46
C LEU A 103 4.89 -7.35 22.62
N THR A 104 4.46 -8.55 22.22
CA THR A 104 3.21 -8.79 21.47
C THR A 104 1.98 -8.96 22.36
N GLY A 105 2.16 -9.02 23.70
CA GLY A 105 1.07 -9.12 24.66
C GLY A 105 0.23 -10.39 24.51
N GLY A 106 0.84 -11.52 24.12
CA GLY A 106 0.16 -12.80 23.96
C GLY A 106 -0.65 -12.97 22.67
N LYS A 107 -0.56 -12.04 21.71
CA LYS A 107 -1.18 -12.20 20.38
C LYS A 107 -0.39 -13.17 19.51
N SER A 108 -0.72 -14.46 19.62
CA SER A 108 -0.01 -15.57 18.94
C SER A 108 0.15 -15.36 17.41
N ALA A 109 -0.87 -14.81 16.72
CA ALA A 109 -0.78 -14.56 15.28
C ALA A 109 0.30 -13.51 14.90
N LEU A 110 0.37 -12.39 15.64
CA LEU A 110 1.37 -11.34 15.41
C LEU A 110 2.77 -11.80 15.82
N GLN A 111 2.85 -12.60 16.88
CA GLN A 111 4.09 -13.23 17.34
C GLN A 111 4.67 -14.17 16.27
N ASN A 112 3.86 -15.04 15.68
CA ASN A 112 4.31 -15.98 14.66
C ASN A 112 4.68 -15.27 13.34
N GLU A 113 4.02 -14.16 12.99
CA GLU A 113 4.41 -13.32 11.86
C GLU A 113 5.80 -12.70 12.09
N ILE A 114 6.02 -12.09 13.26
CA ILE A 114 7.30 -11.45 13.60
C ILE A 114 8.43 -12.49 13.65
N VAL A 115 8.21 -13.65 14.28
CA VAL A 115 9.21 -14.72 14.33
C VAL A 115 9.52 -15.23 12.93
N GLY A 116 8.50 -15.53 12.11
CA GLY A 116 8.71 -16.02 10.76
C GLY A 116 9.40 -15.01 9.83
N ASP A 117 9.20 -13.71 10.03
CA ASP A 117 9.93 -12.66 9.32
C ASP A 117 11.40 -12.57 9.76
N ILE A 118 11.69 -12.74 11.06
CA ILE A 118 13.07 -12.77 11.59
C ILE A 118 13.81 -14.02 11.08
N GLU A 119 13.19 -15.20 11.10
CA GLU A 119 13.80 -16.44 10.61
C GLU A 119 14.18 -16.36 9.13
N LYS A 120 13.29 -15.79 8.29
CA LYS A 120 13.55 -15.57 6.85
C LYS A 120 14.64 -14.53 6.59
N GLU A 121 14.83 -13.61 7.51
CA GLU A 121 15.73 -12.47 7.32
C GLU A 121 17.16 -12.79 7.74
N PHE A 122 17.31 -13.53 8.85
CA PHE A 122 18.63 -13.93 9.36
C PHE A 122 19.04 -15.34 8.89
N ASP A 123 18.17 -16.07 8.20
CA ASP A 123 18.38 -17.46 7.74
C ASP A 123 18.74 -18.41 8.89
N VAL A 124 18.04 -18.25 10.02
CA VAL A 124 18.22 -19.06 11.23
C VAL A 124 16.86 -19.52 11.72
N THR A 125 16.73 -20.81 12.03
CA THR A 125 15.58 -21.37 12.75
C THR A 125 15.99 -21.59 14.20
N VAL A 126 15.31 -20.93 15.13
CA VAL A 126 15.58 -21.09 16.57
C VAL A 126 14.30 -21.56 17.26
N GLU A 127 14.37 -22.73 17.91
CA GLU A 127 13.26 -23.22 18.71
C GLU A 127 12.91 -22.22 19.81
N ARG A 128 11.61 -21.90 19.93
CA ARG A 128 11.08 -20.97 20.94
C ARG A 128 11.72 -19.58 20.89
N MET A 129 12.10 -19.09 19.70
CA MET A 129 12.67 -17.74 19.48
C MET A 129 11.86 -16.62 20.16
N SER A 130 10.53 -16.78 20.25
CA SER A 130 9.65 -15.80 20.86
C SER A 130 9.79 -15.63 22.39
N GLU A 131 10.32 -16.65 23.08
CA GLU A 131 10.53 -16.67 24.53
C GLU A 131 11.91 -16.09 24.93
N ILE A 132 12.85 -15.97 23.97
CA ILE A 132 14.21 -15.51 24.20
C ILE A 132 14.23 -13.98 24.41
N HIS A 133 15.01 -13.52 25.39
CA HIS A 133 15.25 -12.09 25.61
C HIS A 133 16.01 -11.45 24.45
N LEU A 134 15.66 -10.21 24.11
CA LEU A 134 16.29 -9.46 23.02
C LEU A 134 17.81 -9.34 23.19
N ALA A 135 18.32 -9.19 24.41
CA ALA A 135 19.77 -9.17 24.70
C ALA A 135 20.50 -10.41 24.16
N THR A 136 19.95 -11.60 24.42
CA THR A 136 20.51 -12.88 23.97
C THR A 136 20.28 -13.08 22.48
N LEU A 137 19.08 -12.69 21.98
CA LEU A 137 18.72 -12.80 20.58
C LEU A 137 19.65 -11.97 19.68
N LYS A 138 20.04 -10.77 20.10
CA LYS A 138 21.02 -9.91 19.41
C LYS A 138 22.40 -10.56 19.26
N GLN A 139 22.84 -11.33 20.25
CA GLN A 139 24.15 -12.00 20.23
C GLN A 139 24.19 -13.20 19.29
N MET A 140 23.04 -13.72 18.85
CA MET A 140 22.95 -14.86 17.93
C MET A 140 23.17 -14.47 16.46
N PHE A 141 23.23 -13.17 16.13
CA PHE A 141 23.37 -12.68 14.75
C PHE A 141 24.63 -11.83 14.48
N PRO A 142 25.86 -12.29 14.83
CA PRO A 142 27.07 -11.47 14.73
C PRO A 142 27.62 -11.30 13.30
N LYS A 143 27.17 -12.08 12.31
CA LYS A 143 27.68 -12.09 10.92
C LYS A 143 26.77 -11.37 9.90
N TYR A 144 25.88 -10.51 10.36
CA TYR A 144 24.91 -9.85 9.47
C TYR A 144 25.55 -8.62 8.80
N ASP A 145 26.01 -8.78 7.56
CA ASP A 145 26.75 -7.72 6.85
C ASP A 145 25.88 -6.89 5.88
N HIS A 146 24.73 -7.42 5.46
CA HIS A 146 23.83 -6.79 4.49
C HIS A 146 22.37 -7.11 4.78
N LEU A 147 21.47 -6.23 4.32
CA LEU A 147 20.03 -6.44 4.48
C LEU A 147 19.59 -7.69 3.69
N GLY A 148 18.93 -8.61 4.37
CA GLY A 148 18.28 -9.78 3.79
C GLY A 148 17.00 -9.40 3.04
N ARG A 149 16.26 -10.42 2.62
CA ARG A 149 15.14 -10.27 1.66
C ARG A 149 13.96 -9.51 2.26
N VAL A 150 13.61 -9.77 3.52
CA VAL A 150 12.44 -9.18 4.20
C VAL A 150 12.70 -7.69 4.42
N PHE A 151 13.84 -7.35 5.01
CA PHE A 151 14.18 -5.96 5.32
C PHE A 151 14.47 -5.13 4.07
N SER A 152 15.14 -5.70 3.06
CA SER A 152 15.34 -5.02 1.78
C SER A 152 14.01 -4.68 1.09
N ASN A 153 13.04 -5.59 1.11
CA ASN A 153 11.71 -5.35 0.54
C ASN A 153 10.97 -4.24 1.31
N LEU A 154 11.02 -4.28 2.64
CA LEU A 154 10.36 -3.30 3.50
C LEU A 154 10.92 -1.87 3.29
N VAL A 155 12.24 -1.75 3.13
CA VAL A 155 12.91 -0.49 2.80
C VAL A 155 12.50 -0.01 1.41
N ASN A 156 12.56 -0.89 0.41
CA ASN A 156 12.20 -0.52 -0.97
C ASN A 156 10.74 -0.04 -1.05
N ASP A 157 9.83 -0.68 -0.35
CA ASP A 157 8.42 -0.28 -0.27
C ASP A 157 8.24 1.07 0.41
N THR A 158 8.96 1.31 1.51
CA THR A 158 8.91 2.58 2.25
C THR A 158 9.43 3.73 1.40
N ILE A 159 10.59 3.55 0.77
CA ILE A 159 11.17 4.54 -0.14
C ILE A 159 10.26 4.76 -1.37
N ARG A 160 9.63 3.71 -1.91
CA ARG A 160 8.67 3.84 -3.02
C ARG A 160 7.42 4.65 -2.64
N LYS A 161 6.98 4.57 -1.38
CA LYS A 161 5.84 5.32 -0.85
C LYS A 161 6.20 6.76 -0.48
N CYS A 162 7.41 7.03 -0.01
CA CYS A 162 7.86 8.38 0.37
C CYS A 162 8.34 9.22 -0.83
N MET A 163 9.04 8.63 -1.80
CA MET A 163 9.79 9.42 -2.79
C MET A 163 8.94 9.96 -3.97
N PRO A 164 9.28 11.16 -4.49
CA PRO A 164 8.67 11.72 -5.68
C PRO A 164 9.00 10.90 -6.94
N GLY A 165 8.17 11.01 -7.98
CA GLY A 165 8.39 10.31 -9.25
C GLY A 165 9.76 10.65 -9.86
N GLY A 166 10.56 9.63 -10.18
CA GLY A 166 11.92 9.78 -10.73
C GLY A 166 13.06 9.68 -9.70
N PHE A 167 12.78 9.85 -8.40
CA PHE A 167 13.77 9.74 -7.33
C PHE A 167 13.78 8.33 -6.71
N ASN A 168 14.52 7.42 -7.33
CA ASN A 168 14.57 6.00 -6.93
C ASN A 168 15.62 5.71 -5.83
N ILE A 169 15.65 4.48 -5.30
CA ILE A 169 16.61 4.01 -4.29
C ILE A 169 18.08 4.29 -4.68
N SER A 170 18.41 4.27 -5.98
CA SER A 170 19.79 4.54 -6.46
C SER A 170 20.16 6.01 -6.31
N HIS A 171 19.22 6.93 -6.52
CA HIS A 171 19.42 8.36 -6.28
C HIS A 171 19.54 8.67 -4.79
N VAL A 172 18.76 7.98 -3.94
CA VAL A 172 18.86 8.08 -2.47
C VAL A 172 20.24 7.62 -1.99
N LYS A 173 20.70 6.44 -2.42
CA LYS A 173 22.03 5.93 -2.07
C LYS A 173 23.15 6.86 -2.56
N ARG A 174 23.03 7.38 -3.79
CA ARG A 174 23.99 8.35 -4.35
C ARG A 174 24.02 9.65 -3.53
N TYR A 175 22.87 10.18 -3.14
CA TYR A 175 22.75 11.39 -2.31
C TYR A 175 23.42 11.21 -0.94
N LEU A 176 23.12 10.10 -0.25
CA LEU A 176 23.72 9.77 1.05
C LEU A 176 25.24 9.57 0.96
N THR A 177 25.72 8.99 -0.14
CA THR A 177 27.16 8.84 -0.40
C THR A 177 27.82 10.19 -0.67
N SER A 178 27.22 11.03 -1.52
CA SER A 178 27.85 12.27 -2.00
C SER A 178 27.76 13.44 -1.02
N VAL A 179 26.68 13.53 -0.23
CA VAL A 179 26.41 14.65 0.67
C VAL A 179 26.84 14.34 2.10
N HIS A 180 26.57 13.12 2.57
CA HIS A 180 26.85 12.71 3.95
C HIS A 180 28.10 11.83 4.08
N GLY A 181 28.76 11.48 2.97
CA GLY A 181 30.00 10.69 2.98
C GLY A 181 29.85 9.30 3.60
N LEU A 182 28.62 8.75 3.62
CA LEU A 182 28.29 7.47 4.25
C LEU A 182 28.70 6.31 3.36
N GLY A 183 29.29 5.27 3.95
CA GLY A 183 29.57 4.01 3.27
C GLY A 183 28.33 3.10 3.13
N PRO A 184 28.42 2.02 2.32
CA PRO A 184 27.31 1.14 2.00
C PRO A 184 26.65 0.47 3.21
N GLY A 185 27.42 0.15 4.26
CA GLY A 185 26.90 -0.41 5.50
C GLY A 185 26.03 0.59 6.25
N ARG A 186 26.57 1.78 6.52
CA ARG A 186 25.82 2.86 7.20
C ARG A 186 24.62 3.35 6.40
N ILE A 187 24.71 3.40 5.07
CA ILE A 187 23.55 3.72 4.20
C ILE A 187 22.41 2.73 4.43
N SER A 188 22.72 1.43 4.54
CA SER A 188 21.70 0.40 4.75
C SER A 188 21.06 0.53 6.14
N SER A 189 21.84 0.87 7.17
CA SER A 189 21.31 1.16 8.51
C SER A 189 20.44 2.43 8.56
N VAL A 190 20.84 3.52 7.88
CA VAL A 190 20.03 4.75 7.77
C VAL A 190 18.71 4.48 7.05
N LEU A 191 18.74 3.67 5.99
CA LEU A 191 17.53 3.29 5.26
C LEU A 191 16.59 2.42 6.11
N MET A 192 17.11 1.51 6.93
CA MET A 192 16.27 0.82 7.92
C MET A 192 15.71 1.79 8.94
N HIS A 193 16.52 2.72 9.45
CA HIS A 193 16.09 3.72 10.42
C HIS A 193 14.94 4.61 9.89
N SER A 194 14.85 4.81 8.58
CA SER A 194 13.74 5.52 7.94
C SER A 194 12.36 4.91 8.23
N LEU A 195 12.28 3.62 8.59
CA LEU A 195 11.02 2.95 8.96
C LEU A 195 10.37 3.49 10.24
N LEU A 196 11.13 4.21 11.07
CA LEU A 196 10.62 4.92 12.25
C LEU A 196 9.91 6.23 11.87
N PHE A 197 10.11 6.70 10.65
CA PHE A 197 9.51 7.91 10.09
C PHE A 197 8.44 7.47 9.08
N PRO A 198 7.22 7.15 9.53
CA PRO A 198 6.20 6.58 8.67
C PRO A 198 5.89 7.50 7.47
N PRO A 199 5.63 6.93 6.29
CA PRO A 199 5.27 7.72 5.11
C PRO A 199 4.03 8.55 5.44
N ALA A 200 4.10 9.85 5.16
CA ALA A 200 2.92 10.70 5.07
C ALA A 200 1.91 10.04 4.09
N PRO A 201 0.60 10.32 4.19
CA PRO A 201 -0.41 9.76 3.29
C PRO A 201 -0.16 10.07 1.80
N SER A 202 0.75 10.99 1.50
CA SER A 202 1.22 11.34 0.15
C SER A 202 2.75 11.32 0.05
N ARG A 203 3.26 10.98 -1.14
CA ARG A 203 4.68 11.11 -1.51
C ARG A 203 5.17 12.55 -1.29
N HIS A 204 6.45 12.75 -0.99
CA HIS A 204 7.05 14.08 -0.93
C HIS A 204 6.83 14.83 -2.25
N ALA A 205 6.48 16.11 -2.17
CA ALA A 205 6.04 16.90 -3.32
C ALA A 205 7.17 17.22 -4.31
N ASN A 206 8.41 17.31 -3.84
CA ASN A 206 9.58 17.65 -4.66
C ASN A 206 10.87 17.03 -4.10
N GLU A 207 11.91 17.00 -4.92
CA GLU A 207 13.21 16.41 -4.54
C GLU A 207 13.84 17.13 -3.33
N SER A 208 13.63 18.44 -3.18
CA SER A 208 14.15 19.21 -2.04
C SER A 208 13.55 18.79 -0.71
N THR A 209 12.23 18.53 -0.64
CA THR A 209 11.59 18.03 0.59
C THR A 209 12.00 16.60 0.90
N ALA A 210 12.19 15.76 -0.12
CA ALA A 210 12.69 14.40 0.05
C ALA A 210 14.14 14.38 0.61
N LYS A 211 15.01 15.28 0.14
CA LYS A 211 16.38 15.44 0.66
C LYS A 211 16.40 15.89 2.11
N SER A 212 15.61 16.92 2.46
CA SER A 212 15.49 17.37 3.85
C SER A 212 14.93 16.29 4.79
N TRP A 213 14.01 15.45 4.31
CA TRP A 213 13.52 14.29 5.07
C TRP A 213 14.64 13.26 5.32
N LEU A 214 15.44 12.95 4.29
CA LEU A 214 16.61 12.08 4.44
C LEU A 214 17.64 12.67 5.41
N ASP A 215 17.88 13.98 5.36
CA ASP A 215 18.81 14.66 6.27
C ASP A 215 18.35 14.56 7.73
N THR A 216 17.04 14.67 7.99
CA THR A 216 16.46 14.45 9.33
C THR A 216 16.69 13.03 9.82
N ILE A 217 16.54 12.02 8.94
CA ILE A 217 16.79 10.61 9.30
C ILE A 217 18.27 10.37 9.58
N VAL A 218 19.16 10.96 8.77
CA VAL A 218 20.61 10.86 8.99
C VAL A 218 20.99 11.50 10.32
N ALA A 219 20.40 12.64 10.69
CA ALA A 219 20.63 13.29 11.98
C ALA A 219 20.12 12.43 13.15
N ASP A 220 18.95 11.82 13.04
CA ASP A 220 18.40 10.94 14.08
C ASP A 220 19.21 9.65 14.25
N TYR A 221 19.63 9.04 13.13
CA TYR A 221 20.52 7.88 13.14
C TYR A 221 21.91 8.22 13.71
N ALA A 222 22.46 9.39 13.36
CA ALA A 222 23.72 9.90 13.89
C ALA A 222 23.65 10.09 15.42
N ASN A 223 22.53 10.62 15.93
CA ASN A 223 22.27 10.72 17.37
C ASN A 223 22.14 9.35 18.04
N PHE A 224 21.52 8.37 17.36
CA PHE A 224 21.36 7.01 17.88
C PHE A 224 22.69 6.25 18.00
N VAL A 225 23.57 6.34 16.99
CA VAL A 225 24.86 5.62 16.98
C VAL A 225 26.00 6.44 17.63
N GLY A 226 25.78 7.73 17.91
CA GLY A 226 26.79 8.63 18.46
C GLY A 226 27.87 9.03 17.45
N VAL A 227 27.54 9.05 16.14
CA VAL A 227 28.47 9.40 15.06
C VAL A 227 28.27 10.87 14.68
N SER A 228 29.35 11.66 14.69
CA SER A 228 29.28 13.06 14.26
C SER A 228 29.30 13.15 12.73
N VAL A 229 28.11 13.17 12.11
CA VAL A 229 27.95 13.40 10.66
C VAL A 229 27.88 14.91 10.43
N ALA A 230 29.01 15.54 10.08
CA ALA A 230 29.03 16.95 9.72
C ALA A 230 28.51 17.15 8.30
N ASN A 231 27.44 17.94 8.13
CA ASN A 231 27.04 18.49 6.83
C ASN A 231 28.17 19.39 6.31
N GLN A 232 29.10 18.85 5.52
CA GLN A 232 30.15 19.66 4.89
C GLN A 232 29.61 20.34 3.63
N ILE A 233 29.02 21.51 3.82
CA ILE A 233 29.26 22.64 2.93
C ILE A 233 30.20 23.56 3.69
N VAL A 234 31.52 23.41 3.46
CA VAL A 234 32.53 24.36 3.95
C VAL A 234 33.29 24.87 2.74
N GLU A 235 32.98 26.12 2.35
CA GLU A 235 33.92 26.95 1.61
C GLU A 235 35.15 27.18 2.49
N ASN A 236 36.33 26.87 1.97
CA ASN A 236 37.61 27.05 2.63
C ASN A 236 37.89 28.52 2.97
N ALA A 237 38.23 28.81 4.23
CA ALA A 237 39.11 29.92 4.57
C ALA A 237 39.86 29.62 5.89
N ASN A 238 41.14 29.24 5.76
CA ASN A 238 42.12 29.25 6.84
C ASN A 238 42.47 30.70 7.20
N HIS A 239 42.33 31.11 8.48
CA HIS A 239 43.37 31.92 9.14
C HIS A 239 43.23 31.93 10.68
N VAL A 240 44.39 31.76 11.34
CA VAL A 240 44.67 31.79 12.79
C VAL A 240 44.57 33.24 13.35
N PRO A 241 44.28 33.44 14.66
CA PRO A 241 43.74 34.70 15.19
C PRO A 241 44.79 35.68 15.75
N SER A 242 44.33 36.92 15.97
CA SER A 242 44.81 38.00 16.88
C SER A 242 45.19 39.31 16.14
N PRO A 243 45.25 40.48 16.83
CA PRO A 243 44.11 41.21 17.39
C PRO A 243 44.20 42.73 17.08
N THR A 244 43.14 43.46 16.71
CA THR A 244 43.02 44.90 17.06
C THR A 244 41.71 45.57 16.66
N ALA A 245 41.20 46.35 17.62
CA ALA A 245 40.58 47.68 17.49
C ALA A 245 39.32 47.90 16.62
N GLN A 246 38.27 48.29 17.34
CA GLN A 246 37.02 48.92 16.88
C GLN A 246 37.22 50.14 15.96
N LYS A 247 36.41 50.25 14.90
CA LYS A 247 35.51 51.39 14.56
C LYS A 247 34.77 51.15 13.21
N PRO A 248 33.65 51.83 12.93
CA PRO A 248 32.27 51.35 13.09
C PRO A 248 31.67 50.73 11.82
N GLN A 249 30.74 49.79 12.01
CA GLN A 249 29.85 49.25 10.99
C GLN A 249 29.03 50.36 10.31
N VAL A 250 29.01 50.35 8.98
CA VAL A 250 27.83 50.74 8.20
C VAL A 250 27.27 49.45 7.62
N THR A 251 26.16 48.99 8.18
CA THR A 251 25.38 47.84 7.71
C THR A 251 24.80 48.13 6.33
N ALA A 252 25.24 47.40 5.29
CA ALA A 252 24.50 47.31 4.04
C ALA A 252 23.35 46.30 4.23
N ALA A 253 22.11 46.76 4.05
CA ALA A 253 20.91 45.96 4.24
C ALA A 253 20.75 44.89 3.15
N VAL A 254 20.48 43.65 3.57
CA VAL A 254 19.97 42.58 2.70
C VAL A 254 18.54 42.96 2.26
N PRO A 255 18.18 42.90 0.96
CA PRO A 255 16.82 43.22 0.54
C PRO A 255 15.83 42.21 1.13
N GLN A 256 14.88 42.70 1.95
CA GLN A 256 13.81 41.88 2.53
C GLN A 256 12.94 41.27 1.41
N GLN A 257 12.80 39.94 1.42
CA GLN A 257 11.84 39.23 0.59
C GLN A 257 10.41 39.60 1.03
N VAL A 258 9.53 39.94 0.08
CA VAL A 258 8.14 40.28 0.39
C VAL A 258 7.41 38.99 0.85
N PRO A 259 6.72 38.97 2.00
CA PRO A 259 6.06 37.76 2.51
C PRO A 259 5.06 37.16 1.51
N ASP A 260 5.21 35.89 1.12
CA ASP A 260 4.35 35.25 0.11
C ASP A 260 2.99 34.83 0.72
N VAL A 261 1.91 35.48 0.28
CA VAL A 261 0.55 35.33 0.86
C VAL A 261 -0.40 34.78 -0.20
N ASP A 262 -1.36 33.97 0.21
CA ASP A 262 -2.43 33.46 -0.64
C ASP A 262 -3.39 34.59 -1.08
N ILE A 263 -4.02 34.41 -2.24
CA ILE A 263 -5.01 35.37 -2.73
C ILE A 263 -6.26 35.33 -1.84
N THR A 264 -6.71 36.49 -1.37
CA THR A 264 -7.96 36.58 -0.60
C THR A 264 -9.16 36.61 -1.54
N ALA A 265 -10.24 35.91 -1.16
CA ALA A 265 -11.47 35.88 -1.95
C ALA A 265 -12.08 37.28 -2.14
N ASP A 266 -12.00 38.16 -1.13
CA ASP A 266 -12.45 39.55 -1.21
C ASP A 266 -11.72 40.34 -2.32
N TYR A 267 -10.40 40.19 -2.39
CA TYR A 267 -9.60 40.86 -3.42
C TYR A 267 -9.90 40.31 -4.81
N ALA A 268 -9.92 38.98 -4.97
CA ALA A 268 -10.25 38.31 -6.21
C ALA A 268 -11.64 38.70 -6.74
N LEU A 269 -12.65 38.73 -5.86
CA LEU A 269 -14.02 39.11 -6.20
C LEU A 269 -14.11 40.55 -6.72
N LYS A 270 -13.40 41.50 -6.08
CA LYS A 270 -13.35 42.90 -6.54
C LYS A 270 -12.68 43.05 -7.90
N VAL A 271 -11.59 42.33 -8.16
CA VAL A 271 -10.94 42.34 -9.47
C VAL A 271 -11.89 41.81 -10.55
N LEU A 272 -12.61 40.72 -10.28
CA LEU A 272 -13.59 40.15 -11.20
C LEU A 272 -14.71 41.15 -11.51
N LEU A 273 -15.27 41.78 -10.48
CA LEU A 273 -16.32 42.78 -10.61
C LEU A 273 -15.84 44.03 -11.36
N ALA A 274 -14.64 44.52 -11.07
CA ALA A 274 -14.06 45.66 -11.77
C ALA A 274 -13.92 45.37 -13.28
N LEU A 275 -13.44 44.17 -13.62
CA LEU A 275 -13.25 43.76 -15.01
C LEU A 275 -14.59 43.65 -15.77
N LYS A 276 -15.60 43.03 -15.17
CA LYS A 276 -16.89 42.77 -15.82
C LYS A 276 -17.81 43.99 -15.88
N LEU A 277 -17.80 44.81 -14.82
CA LEU A 277 -18.63 46.02 -14.75
C LEU A 277 -17.96 47.24 -15.40
N LYS A 278 -16.70 47.12 -15.82
CA LYS A 278 -15.88 48.23 -16.35
C LYS A 278 -15.85 49.43 -15.42
N LYS A 279 -15.80 49.17 -14.11
CA LYS A 279 -15.70 50.18 -13.05
C LYS A 279 -14.29 50.20 -12.49
N ALA A 280 -13.87 51.33 -11.95
CA ALA A 280 -12.57 51.39 -11.30
C ALA A 280 -12.58 50.49 -10.05
N PHE A 281 -11.47 49.81 -9.75
CA PHE A 281 -11.35 48.98 -8.55
C PHE A 281 -11.65 49.77 -7.25
N SER A 282 -11.41 51.09 -7.25
CA SER A 282 -11.70 51.98 -6.12
C SER A 282 -13.19 52.33 -5.96
N GLU A 283 -14.02 52.11 -6.97
CA GLU A 283 -15.48 52.40 -6.94
C GLU A 283 -16.29 51.24 -6.35
N ILE A 284 -15.65 50.09 -6.09
CA ILE A 284 -16.31 48.86 -5.61
C ILE A 284 -16.10 48.76 -4.10
N ALA A 285 -17.09 49.20 -3.33
CA ALA A 285 -17.07 49.11 -1.88
C ALA A 285 -17.51 47.73 -1.36
N ASN A 286 -16.95 47.25 -0.25
CA ASN A 286 -17.22 45.91 0.32
C ASN A 286 -18.67 45.70 0.76
N ASN A 287 -19.40 46.79 1.01
CA ASN A 287 -20.80 46.81 1.41
C ASN A 287 -21.77 46.94 0.22
N SER A 288 -21.27 47.14 -1.00
CA SER A 288 -22.12 47.17 -2.19
C SER A 288 -22.63 45.76 -2.53
N THR A 289 -23.70 45.68 -3.31
CA THR A 289 -24.26 44.43 -3.81
C THR A 289 -24.04 44.34 -5.33
N ILE A 290 -23.97 43.13 -5.88
CA ILE A 290 -23.82 42.92 -7.33
C ILE A 290 -25.04 43.53 -8.07
N GLN A 291 -26.22 43.48 -7.47
CA GLN A 291 -27.43 44.11 -7.99
C GLN A 291 -27.31 45.64 -8.10
N ALA A 292 -26.78 46.30 -7.06
CA ALA A 292 -26.56 47.74 -7.06
C ALA A 292 -25.46 48.14 -8.07
N LEU A 293 -24.39 47.35 -8.14
CA LEU A 293 -23.27 47.61 -9.03
C LEU A 293 -23.60 47.41 -10.52
N SER A 294 -24.55 46.53 -10.84
CA SER A 294 -25.05 46.22 -12.19
C SER A 294 -26.21 47.11 -12.66
N MET A 295 -26.62 48.10 -11.84
CA MET A 295 -27.75 49.01 -12.13
C MET A 295 -29.06 48.28 -12.46
N GLY A 296 -29.32 47.12 -11.85
CA GLY A 296 -30.55 46.35 -12.09
C GLY A 296 -30.62 45.61 -13.43
N LYS A 297 -29.54 45.56 -14.23
CA LYS A 297 -29.50 44.78 -15.47
C LYS A 297 -29.37 43.29 -15.17
N SER A 298 -30.48 42.56 -15.17
CA SER A 298 -30.53 41.12 -14.83
C SER A 298 -29.58 40.26 -15.67
N SER A 299 -29.41 40.53 -16.97
CA SER A 299 -28.46 39.79 -17.82
C SER A 299 -27.02 39.88 -17.33
N LEU A 300 -26.58 41.06 -16.86
CA LEU A 300 -25.23 41.30 -16.36
C LEU A 300 -25.02 40.66 -14.99
N GLN A 301 -26.06 40.61 -14.16
CA GLN A 301 -26.02 39.94 -12.85
C GLN A 301 -25.82 38.43 -13.02
N ASN A 302 -26.52 37.81 -13.97
CA ASN A 302 -26.42 36.38 -14.24
C ASN A 302 -25.05 36.03 -14.84
N GLU A 303 -24.51 36.87 -15.71
CA GLU A 303 -23.16 36.70 -16.26
C GLU A 303 -22.10 36.75 -15.14
N VAL A 304 -22.12 37.80 -14.33
CA VAL A 304 -21.17 37.98 -13.21
C VAL A 304 -21.29 36.84 -12.19
N SER A 305 -22.52 36.42 -11.85
CA SER A 305 -22.73 35.31 -10.91
C SER A 305 -22.20 34.00 -11.48
N GLY A 306 -22.41 33.74 -12.77
CA GLY A 306 -21.87 32.56 -13.46
C GLY A 306 -20.33 32.56 -13.49
N ASP A 307 -19.70 33.70 -13.74
CA ASP A 307 -18.23 33.82 -13.71
C ASP A 307 -17.66 33.62 -12.29
N ILE A 308 -18.36 34.09 -11.25
CA ILE A 308 -18.01 33.84 -9.85
C ILE A 308 -18.12 32.32 -9.56
N GLU A 309 -19.15 31.64 -10.02
CA GLU A 309 -19.26 30.18 -9.86
C GLU A 309 -18.13 29.42 -10.56
N VAL A 310 -17.74 29.85 -11.77
CA VAL A 310 -16.62 29.27 -12.52
C VAL A 310 -15.28 29.47 -11.80
N GLU A 311 -15.08 30.62 -11.16
CA GLU A 311 -13.83 30.97 -10.49
C GLU A 311 -13.71 30.35 -9.10
N PHE A 312 -14.75 30.45 -8.28
CA PHE A 312 -14.72 30.05 -6.88
C PHE A 312 -15.29 28.64 -6.63
N GLY A 313 -16.00 28.05 -7.60
CA GLY A 313 -16.57 26.71 -7.49
C GLY A 313 -17.73 26.58 -6.50
N VAL A 314 -18.27 27.71 -6.01
CA VAL A 314 -19.36 27.76 -5.01
C VAL A 314 -20.55 28.49 -5.62
N GLY A 315 -21.68 27.78 -5.74
CA GLY A 315 -22.98 28.38 -6.06
C GLY A 315 -23.61 28.99 -4.82
N ILE A 316 -23.74 30.31 -4.77
CA ILE A 316 -24.31 31.03 -3.62
C ILE A 316 -25.75 31.44 -3.94
N PRO A 317 -26.76 30.97 -3.18
CA PRO A 317 -28.14 31.38 -3.39
C PRO A 317 -28.34 32.87 -3.06
N ASN A 318 -29.05 33.57 -3.94
CA ASN A 318 -29.27 35.03 -3.90
C ASN A 318 -27.95 35.84 -3.83
N MET A 319 -26.89 35.37 -4.49
CA MET A 319 -25.58 36.04 -4.55
C MET A 319 -25.70 37.52 -4.95
N ALA A 320 -26.61 37.85 -5.86
CA ALA A 320 -26.75 39.19 -6.40
C ALA A 320 -27.20 40.24 -5.35
N GLU A 321 -27.95 39.80 -4.34
CA GLU A 321 -28.58 40.65 -3.31
C GLU A 321 -27.74 40.78 -2.05
N ARG A 322 -26.75 39.91 -1.86
CA ARG A 322 -25.84 39.92 -0.70
C ARG A 322 -24.75 40.97 -0.86
N ALA A 323 -24.27 41.50 0.27
CA ALA A 323 -23.12 42.40 0.28
C ALA A 323 -21.84 41.63 -0.10
N LEU A 324 -20.90 42.28 -0.80
CA LEU A 324 -19.71 41.62 -1.32
C LEU A 324 -18.84 40.95 -0.24
N HIS A 325 -18.75 41.53 0.96
CA HIS A 325 -18.02 40.91 2.08
C HIS A 325 -18.67 39.61 2.57
N ASP A 326 -19.99 39.52 2.59
CA ASP A 326 -20.71 38.30 2.96
C ASP A 326 -20.54 37.21 1.89
N VAL A 327 -20.55 37.62 0.62
CA VAL A 327 -20.26 36.74 -0.52
C VAL A 327 -18.83 36.20 -0.44
N ALA A 328 -17.85 37.06 -0.13
CA ALA A 328 -16.46 36.66 0.06
C ALA A 328 -16.26 35.77 1.31
N ALA A 329 -17.03 35.99 2.38
CA ALA A 329 -16.97 35.16 3.59
C ALA A 329 -17.46 33.73 3.34
N CYS A 330 -18.36 33.51 2.38
CA CYS A 330 -18.76 32.16 1.96
C CYS A 330 -17.65 31.41 1.18
N MET A 331 -16.57 32.09 0.76
CA MET A 331 -15.50 31.55 -0.08
C MET A 331 -14.22 31.26 0.73
N THR A 332 -14.32 30.48 1.81
CA THR A 332 -13.22 30.26 2.78
C THR A 332 -12.05 29.40 2.26
N ASN A 333 -12.26 28.58 1.22
CA ASN A 333 -11.26 27.64 0.70
C ASN A 333 -10.49 28.17 -0.53
N TYR A 334 -10.65 29.45 -0.88
CA TYR A 334 -10.02 30.04 -2.05
C TYR A 334 -8.55 30.39 -1.78
N THR A 335 -7.63 29.59 -2.36
CA THR A 335 -6.18 29.73 -2.14
C THR A 335 -5.39 29.92 -3.43
N LYS A 336 -5.99 29.64 -4.59
CA LYS A 336 -5.36 29.70 -5.91
C LYS A 336 -6.36 30.21 -6.95
N PRO A 337 -5.90 30.88 -8.02
CA PRO A 337 -6.79 31.25 -9.13
C PRO A 337 -7.48 30.02 -9.72
N GLY A 338 -8.79 30.15 -9.88
CA GLY A 338 -9.66 29.23 -10.58
C GLY A 338 -9.56 29.34 -12.09
N LYS A 339 -10.56 28.76 -12.78
CA LYS A 339 -10.54 28.61 -14.23
C LYS A 339 -10.67 29.94 -14.97
N TYR A 340 -11.44 30.87 -14.43
CA TYR A 340 -11.69 32.17 -15.06
C TYR A 340 -10.44 33.03 -15.05
N PHE A 341 -9.81 33.27 -13.88
CA PHE A 341 -8.59 34.09 -13.82
C PHE A 341 -7.42 33.42 -14.54
N THR A 342 -7.27 32.10 -14.44
CA THR A 342 -6.21 31.38 -15.18
C THR A 342 -6.36 31.56 -16.69
N ALA A 343 -7.59 31.46 -17.22
CA ALA A 343 -7.87 31.67 -18.63
C ALA A 343 -7.68 33.14 -19.04
N ALA A 344 -8.15 34.09 -18.22
CA ALA A 344 -8.04 35.52 -18.49
C ALA A 344 -6.58 35.99 -18.52
N VAL A 345 -5.77 35.60 -17.52
CA VAL A 345 -4.34 35.91 -17.46
C VAL A 345 -3.62 35.28 -18.66
N SER A 346 -3.90 34.01 -18.97
CA SER A 346 -3.30 33.34 -20.14
C SER A 346 -3.61 34.07 -21.45
N LYS A 347 -4.86 34.55 -21.61
CA LYS A 347 -5.30 35.33 -22.78
C LYS A 347 -4.59 36.68 -22.90
N ILE A 348 -4.39 37.40 -21.79
CA ILE A 348 -3.64 38.66 -21.81
C ILE A 348 -2.17 38.38 -22.13
N LEU A 349 -1.55 37.39 -21.49
CA LEU A 349 -0.16 37.07 -21.73
C LEU A 349 0.09 36.61 -23.18
N SER A 350 -0.82 35.84 -23.78
CA SER A 350 -0.69 35.43 -25.20
C SER A 350 -0.87 36.61 -26.17
N ASN A 351 -1.84 37.48 -25.90
CA ASN A 351 -2.20 38.57 -26.80
C ASN A 351 -1.26 39.77 -26.69
N MET A 352 -0.79 40.09 -25.48
CA MET A 352 -0.09 41.34 -25.18
C MET A 352 1.43 41.21 -25.14
N LEU A 353 1.99 40.03 -24.89
CA LEU A 353 3.45 39.85 -24.90
C LEU A 353 4.01 39.75 -26.34
N PRO A 354 5.21 40.30 -26.60
CA PRO A 354 5.86 40.18 -27.90
C PRO A 354 6.26 38.73 -28.20
N GLY A 355 6.35 38.38 -29.49
CA GLY A 355 6.83 37.07 -29.93
C GLY A 355 8.24 36.79 -29.39
N GLY A 356 8.42 35.65 -28.73
CA GLY A 356 9.67 35.26 -28.08
C GLY A 356 9.75 35.56 -26.57
N TYR A 357 8.84 36.37 -26.02
CA TYR A 357 8.76 36.60 -24.57
C TYR A 357 7.65 35.74 -23.94
N SER A 358 8.04 34.66 -23.27
CA SER A 358 7.07 33.73 -22.65
C SER A 358 6.60 34.20 -21.27
N ALA A 359 5.43 33.71 -20.83
CA ALA A 359 4.93 33.92 -19.48
C ALA A 359 5.93 33.47 -18.39
N SER A 360 6.75 32.45 -18.67
CA SER A 360 7.81 31.99 -17.77
C SER A 360 8.93 33.02 -17.61
N HIS A 361 9.29 33.75 -18.67
CA HIS A 361 10.25 34.85 -18.59
C HIS A 361 9.69 35.99 -17.72
N LEU A 362 8.42 36.35 -17.88
CA LEU A 362 7.76 37.38 -17.06
C LEU A 362 7.72 37.00 -15.57
N ARG A 363 7.36 35.75 -15.24
CA ARG A 363 7.36 35.26 -13.85
C ARG A 363 8.76 35.27 -13.24
N SER A 364 9.77 34.87 -14.02
CA SER A 364 11.18 34.88 -13.58
C SER A 364 11.67 36.31 -13.33
N PHE A 365 11.28 37.25 -14.20
CA PHE A 365 11.58 38.66 -14.04
C PHE A 365 10.98 39.25 -12.76
N LEU A 366 9.71 38.97 -12.45
CA LEU A 366 9.05 39.42 -11.23
C LEU A 366 9.67 38.82 -9.96
N ALA A 367 10.06 37.54 -10.01
CA ALA A 367 10.76 36.90 -8.90
C ALA A 367 12.12 37.57 -8.62
N GLN A 368 12.84 37.99 -9.67
CA GLN A 368 14.18 38.57 -9.55
C GLN A 368 14.19 40.08 -9.25
N GLU A 369 13.43 40.90 -9.99
CA GLU A 369 13.48 42.36 -9.84
C GLU A 369 12.61 42.89 -8.70
N ARG A 370 11.51 42.19 -8.38
CA ARG A 370 10.54 42.61 -7.37
C ARG A 370 10.53 41.74 -6.11
N CYS A 371 11.39 40.71 -6.07
CA CYS A 371 11.52 39.77 -4.95
C CYS A 371 10.18 39.16 -4.50
N LEU A 372 9.26 38.92 -5.46
CA LEU A 372 7.94 38.37 -5.20
C LEU A 372 7.99 36.84 -5.17
N GLY A 373 7.30 36.24 -4.20
CA GLY A 373 7.08 34.79 -4.16
C GLY A 373 6.09 34.31 -5.24
N PRO A 374 6.04 33.00 -5.52
CA PRO A 374 5.22 32.44 -6.60
C PRO A 374 3.73 32.74 -6.44
N LYS A 375 3.19 32.79 -5.21
CA LYS A 375 1.77 33.08 -5.00
C LYS A 375 1.47 34.56 -5.27
N ARG A 376 2.32 35.47 -4.78
CA ARG A 376 2.19 36.90 -5.09
C ARG A 376 2.38 37.25 -6.55
N ILE A 377 3.23 36.51 -7.28
CA ILE A 377 3.36 36.69 -8.73
C ILE A 377 2.01 36.45 -9.41
N GLU A 378 1.29 35.39 -9.05
CA GLU A 378 -0.04 35.14 -9.60
C GLU A 378 -1.05 36.23 -9.22
N ILE A 379 -1.00 36.76 -7.98
CA ILE A 379 -1.83 37.90 -7.57
C ILE A 379 -1.52 39.16 -8.40
N ALA A 380 -0.24 39.46 -8.62
CA ALA A 380 0.17 40.60 -9.44
C ALA A 380 -0.25 40.43 -10.92
N LEU A 381 -0.22 39.20 -11.45
CA LEU A 381 -0.73 38.90 -12.78
C LEU A 381 -2.26 39.04 -12.85
N ILE A 382 -2.99 38.67 -11.82
CA ILE A 382 -4.44 38.92 -11.74
C ILE A 382 -4.72 40.43 -11.66
N HIS A 383 -3.92 41.19 -10.91
CA HIS A 383 -4.03 42.65 -10.86
C HIS A 383 -3.76 43.30 -12.22
N SER A 384 -2.88 42.71 -13.05
CA SER A 384 -2.60 43.18 -14.41
C SER A 384 -3.84 43.17 -15.32
N LEU A 385 -4.87 42.39 -15.00
CA LEU A 385 -6.15 42.40 -15.73
C LEU A 385 -6.87 43.76 -15.65
N LEU A 386 -6.55 44.60 -14.65
CA LEU A 386 -7.13 45.95 -14.53
C LEU A 386 -6.41 46.99 -15.39
N HIS A 387 -5.18 46.69 -15.82
CA HIS A 387 -4.30 47.59 -16.55
C HIS A 387 -3.90 46.97 -17.89
N VAL A 388 -4.90 46.56 -18.67
CA VAL A 388 -4.66 45.89 -19.96
C VAL A 388 -4.13 46.89 -20.99
N PRO A 389 -2.97 46.63 -21.63
CA PRO A 389 -2.50 47.46 -22.74
C PRO A 389 -3.47 47.40 -23.93
N GLU A 390 -3.72 48.54 -24.59
CA GLU A 390 -4.62 48.60 -25.76
C GLU A 390 -4.06 47.87 -26.99
N ARG A 391 -2.73 47.75 -27.06
CA ARG A 391 -2.01 47.08 -28.15
C ARG A 391 -0.91 46.19 -27.58
N ARG A 392 -0.57 45.17 -28.35
CA ARG A 392 0.55 44.27 -28.05
C ARG A 392 1.83 45.06 -27.85
N LEU A 393 2.56 44.74 -26.78
CA LEU A 393 3.77 45.42 -26.38
C LEU A 393 4.89 45.11 -27.39
N ALA A 394 5.58 46.15 -27.86
CA ALA A 394 6.52 46.04 -28.98
C ALA A 394 7.90 45.51 -28.60
N SER A 395 8.33 45.64 -27.33
CA SER A 395 9.67 45.24 -26.88
C SER A 395 9.67 44.78 -25.42
N ASP A 396 10.70 44.02 -25.05
CA ASP A 396 10.94 43.58 -23.66
C ASP A 396 10.98 44.75 -22.67
N ALA A 397 11.54 45.90 -23.06
CA ALA A 397 11.57 47.10 -22.23
C ALA A 397 10.16 47.63 -21.90
N HIS A 398 9.25 47.62 -22.88
CA HIS A 398 7.86 48.03 -22.66
C HIS A 398 7.10 47.04 -21.76
N VAL A 399 7.38 45.74 -21.88
CA VAL A 399 6.82 44.71 -20.99
C VAL A 399 7.25 44.94 -19.54
N LYS A 400 8.53 45.21 -19.33
CA LYS A 400 9.10 45.46 -18.01
C LYS A 400 8.57 46.76 -17.38
N SER A 401 8.41 47.83 -18.16
CA SER A 401 7.80 49.07 -17.66
C SER A 401 6.35 48.83 -17.25
N TRP A 402 5.55 48.24 -18.14
CA TRP A 402 4.13 47.98 -17.88
C TRP A 402 3.92 47.13 -16.62
N ILE A 403 4.62 46.00 -16.50
CA ILE A 403 4.43 45.14 -15.33
C ILE A 403 4.95 45.79 -14.05
N ASN A 404 5.97 46.65 -14.13
CA ASN A 404 6.45 47.42 -13.00
C ASN A 404 5.41 48.44 -12.53
N ASP A 405 4.74 49.13 -13.45
CA ASP A 405 3.67 50.08 -13.14
C ASP A 405 2.46 49.37 -12.51
N VAL A 406 2.12 48.17 -13.00
CA VAL A 406 1.08 47.30 -12.41
C VAL A 406 1.43 46.88 -10.99
N VAL A 407 2.67 46.45 -10.76
CA VAL A 407 3.14 46.03 -9.43
C VAL A 407 3.19 47.21 -8.46
N ASP A 408 3.54 48.41 -8.94
CA ASP A 408 3.53 49.64 -8.13
C ASP A 408 2.09 50.03 -7.73
N ASP A 409 1.11 49.94 -8.65
CA ASP A 409 -0.32 50.14 -8.32
C ASP A 409 -0.88 49.05 -7.39
N TYR A 410 -0.47 47.79 -7.57
CA TYR A 410 -0.81 46.70 -6.65
C TYR A 410 -0.26 46.95 -5.24
N GLY A 411 1.01 47.32 -5.14
CA GLY A 411 1.68 47.64 -3.88
C GLY A 411 1.01 48.81 -3.16
N TYR A 412 0.67 49.89 -3.89
CA TYR A 412 -0.07 51.03 -3.35
C TYR A 412 -1.43 50.62 -2.77
N ARG A 413 -2.21 49.81 -3.49
CA ARG A 413 -3.56 49.39 -3.07
C ARG A 413 -3.56 48.44 -1.88
N MET A 414 -2.55 47.58 -1.77
CA MET A 414 -2.43 46.61 -0.67
C MET A 414 -1.65 47.17 0.53
N GLY A 415 -1.14 48.41 0.45
CA GLY A 415 -0.29 49.00 1.49
C GLY A 415 1.07 48.30 1.64
N LEU A 416 1.59 47.72 0.56
CA LEU A 416 2.83 46.94 0.53
C LEU A 416 3.95 47.74 -0.14
N ALA A 417 5.07 47.91 0.57
CA ALA A 417 6.30 48.44 -0.01
C ALA A 417 7.02 47.34 -0.79
N ILE A 418 6.77 47.24 -2.10
CA ILE A 418 7.41 46.25 -2.97
C ILE A 418 8.73 46.84 -3.50
N PRO A 419 9.90 46.30 -3.12
CA PRO A 419 11.17 46.81 -3.60
C PRO A 419 11.34 46.61 -5.11
N ASN A 420 12.01 47.57 -5.75
CA ASN A 420 12.46 47.44 -7.14
C ASN A 420 13.99 47.50 -7.12
N VAL A 421 14.63 46.32 -7.26
CA VAL A 421 16.08 46.18 -7.15
C VAL A 421 16.82 47.06 -8.18
N SER A 422 16.20 47.33 -9.33
CA SER A 422 16.76 48.16 -10.40
C SER A 422 16.66 49.67 -10.12
N LYS A 423 15.72 50.13 -9.27
CA LYS A 423 15.56 51.56 -8.91
C LYS A 423 16.30 51.94 -7.61
N THR A 424 16.54 51.00 -6.69
CA THR A 424 17.17 51.26 -5.38
C THR A 424 18.69 51.49 -5.43
N VAL A 425 19.34 51.29 -6.59
CA VAL A 425 20.80 51.47 -6.77
C VAL A 425 21.17 52.89 -7.25
N SER A 426 20.21 53.81 -7.37
CA SER A 426 20.48 55.18 -7.85
C SER A 426 20.56 56.21 -6.71
N SER A 427 21.65 56.20 -5.95
CA SER A 427 22.19 57.43 -5.35
C SER A 427 23.67 57.25 -4.95
N ASN A 428 24.53 58.07 -5.56
CA ASN A 428 25.92 58.36 -5.22
C ASN A 428 26.93 57.19 -5.12
N THR A 429 27.40 56.69 -6.27
CA THR A 429 28.80 56.26 -6.41
C THR A 429 29.24 56.40 -7.87
N PRO A 430 30.44 56.95 -8.20
CA PRO A 430 30.89 57.06 -9.58
C PRO A 430 31.11 55.67 -10.20
N MET A 431 30.76 55.53 -11.47
CA MET A 431 30.94 54.32 -12.27
C MET A 431 32.39 53.83 -12.30
N THR A 432 32.59 52.54 -12.01
CA THR A 432 33.53 51.71 -12.77
C THR A 432 32.74 50.82 -13.71
N LYS A 433 32.77 51.14 -15.02
CA LYS A 433 32.30 50.25 -16.10
C LYS A 433 33.21 49.02 -16.13
N THR A 434 32.84 47.99 -15.37
CA THR A 434 33.31 46.63 -15.64
C THR A 434 32.13 45.84 -16.16
N THR A 435 31.91 45.91 -17.48
CA THR A 435 31.02 44.98 -18.17
C THR A 435 31.64 43.60 -18.01
N SER A 436 31.18 42.84 -17.03
CA SER A 436 31.71 41.51 -16.75
C SER A 436 31.38 40.57 -17.90
N HIS A 437 32.40 39.86 -18.40
CA HIS A 437 32.27 38.81 -19.40
C HIS A 437 31.32 37.67 -18.98
N GLN A 438 30.93 37.58 -17.69
CA GLN A 438 30.02 36.56 -17.16
C GLN A 438 28.54 36.78 -17.55
N ALA A 439 28.05 38.01 -17.63
CA ALA A 439 26.66 38.28 -18.05
C ALA A 439 26.46 38.01 -19.55
N ALA A 440 27.48 38.30 -20.36
CA ALA A 440 27.52 37.91 -21.77
C ALA A 440 27.60 36.37 -21.90
N ALA A 441 28.44 35.69 -21.11
CA ALA A 441 28.56 34.24 -21.13
C ALA A 441 27.25 33.50 -20.78
N GLN A 442 26.44 34.04 -19.86
CA GLN A 442 25.13 33.48 -19.52
C GLN A 442 24.07 33.64 -20.62
N LYS A 443 24.15 34.69 -21.46
CA LYS A 443 23.29 34.84 -22.66
C LYS A 443 23.82 34.07 -23.87
N ILE A 444 25.12 33.84 -23.95
CA ILE A 444 25.78 33.10 -25.04
C ILE A 444 25.53 31.58 -24.93
N ARG A 445 25.49 31.00 -23.72
CA ARG A 445 25.20 29.56 -23.54
C ARG A 445 23.85 29.10 -24.11
N PRO A 446 22.70 29.73 -23.80
CA PRO A 446 21.41 29.31 -24.36
C PRO A 446 21.30 29.59 -25.87
N SER A 447 21.96 30.62 -26.39
CA SER A 447 22.00 30.87 -27.83
C SER A 447 22.89 29.87 -28.58
N GLN A 448 24.00 29.43 -27.99
CA GLN A 448 24.79 28.28 -28.50
C GLN A 448 23.99 26.98 -28.46
N PHE A 449 23.20 26.74 -27.42
CA PHE A 449 22.26 25.62 -27.35
C PHE A 449 21.18 25.68 -28.44
N ASN A 450 20.63 26.86 -28.74
CA ASN A 450 19.64 27.03 -29.83
C ASN A 450 20.26 26.80 -31.23
N ILE A 451 21.53 27.16 -31.44
CA ILE A 451 22.23 26.88 -32.71
C ILE A 451 22.52 25.38 -32.87
N LEU A 452 22.80 24.68 -31.77
CA LEU A 452 22.92 23.22 -31.72
C LEU A 452 21.55 22.52 -31.83
N GLN A 453 20.46 23.21 -31.49
CA GLN A 453 19.08 22.79 -31.73
C GLN A 453 18.60 23.22 -33.11
N GLN A 454 19.20 22.68 -34.16
CA GLN A 454 18.50 22.42 -35.42
C GLN A 454 17.95 20.99 -35.43
N PRO A 455 17.07 20.55 -34.49
CA PRO A 455 16.59 19.18 -34.48
C PRO A 455 15.58 18.96 -35.62
N GLU A 456 14.88 19.99 -36.08
CA GLU A 456 13.87 19.85 -37.16
C GLU A 456 14.53 19.48 -38.50
N ALA A 457 15.74 20.00 -38.77
CA ALA A 457 16.50 19.64 -39.96
C ALA A 457 17.23 18.29 -39.84
N CYS A 458 17.60 17.86 -38.63
CA CYS A 458 18.19 16.54 -38.38
C CYS A 458 17.15 15.42 -38.13
N GLN A 459 15.88 15.75 -37.88
CA GLN A 459 14.79 14.78 -37.72
C GLN A 459 14.24 14.26 -39.05
N THR A 460 14.61 14.85 -40.18
CA THR A 460 14.29 14.30 -41.51
C THR A 460 15.15 13.09 -41.89
N TYR A 461 16.19 12.76 -41.10
CA TYR A 461 17.06 11.59 -41.26
C TYR A 461 17.56 11.18 -39.86
N PRO A 462 17.01 10.19 -39.11
CA PRO A 462 16.51 8.87 -39.54
C PRO A 462 15.19 8.43 -38.83
N GLU A 463 14.70 7.22 -39.14
CA GLU A 463 13.45 6.53 -38.71
C GLU A 463 13.15 6.41 -37.19
N ASN A 464 13.83 7.14 -36.31
CA ASN A 464 13.63 7.02 -34.86
C ASN A 464 12.96 8.28 -34.30
N ASP A 465 11.63 8.26 -34.32
CA ASP A 465 10.77 9.28 -33.70
C ASP A 465 11.04 9.37 -32.19
N GLY A 466 11.85 10.34 -31.76
CA GLY A 466 12.06 10.66 -30.34
C GLY A 466 10.76 11.02 -29.60
N PHE A 467 9.72 11.45 -30.33
CA PHE A 467 8.38 11.70 -29.81
C PHE A 467 7.51 10.44 -29.69
N GLY A 468 7.86 9.35 -30.37
CA GLY A 468 7.11 8.10 -30.35
C GLY A 468 7.09 7.44 -28.97
N VAL A 469 8.15 7.60 -28.17
CA VAL A 469 8.22 7.06 -26.79
C VAL A 469 7.26 7.80 -25.85
N LEU A 470 7.23 9.14 -25.92
CA LEU A 470 6.33 9.95 -25.11
C LEU A 470 4.87 9.69 -25.49
N ALA A 471 4.58 9.60 -26.79
CA ALA A 471 3.26 9.26 -27.29
C ALA A 471 2.80 7.87 -26.81
N LYS A 472 3.67 6.85 -26.91
CA LYS A 472 3.40 5.51 -26.38
C LYS A 472 3.16 5.52 -24.87
N LEU A 473 3.94 6.27 -24.11
CA LEU A 473 3.80 6.38 -22.66
C LEU A 473 2.47 7.04 -22.27
N ASN A 474 2.07 8.10 -22.98
CA ASN A 474 0.78 8.74 -22.74
C ASN A 474 -0.39 7.82 -23.11
N ALA A 475 -0.31 7.13 -24.25
CA ALA A 475 -1.31 6.13 -24.63
C ALA A 475 -1.42 4.99 -23.58
N GLU A 476 -0.29 4.55 -23.03
CA GLU A 476 -0.24 3.51 -22.00
C GLU A 476 -0.84 3.97 -20.66
N LYS A 477 -0.62 5.23 -20.28
CA LYS A 477 -1.29 5.85 -19.12
C LYS A 477 -2.80 5.93 -19.31
N GLU A 478 -3.26 6.30 -20.49
CA GLU A 478 -4.69 6.36 -20.82
C GLU A 478 -5.31 4.96 -20.75
N ALA A 479 -4.66 3.95 -21.32
CA ALA A 479 -5.11 2.56 -21.26
C ALA A 479 -5.17 2.02 -19.81
N ARG A 480 -4.17 2.32 -18.97
CA ARG A 480 -4.20 1.97 -17.54
C ARG A 480 -5.36 2.65 -16.81
N SER A 481 -5.57 3.94 -17.06
CA SER A 481 -6.68 4.71 -16.46
C SER A 481 -8.04 4.10 -16.84
N GLU A 482 -8.21 3.67 -18.09
CA GLU A 482 -9.43 2.98 -18.52
C GLU A 482 -9.60 1.61 -17.85
N LEU A 483 -8.54 0.82 -17.74
CA LEU A 483 -8.56 -0.47 -17.06
C LEU A 483 -8.91 -0.33 -15.57
N GLU A 484 -8.33 0.65 -14.89
CA GLU A 484 -8.64 0.97 -13.49
C GLU A 484 -10.10 1.36 -13.32
N LYS A 485 -10.67 2.16 -14.24
CA LYS A 485 -12.11 2.49 -14.21
C LYS A 485 -12.99 1.25 -14.33
N ARG A 486 -12.68 0.33 -15.26
CA ARG A 486 -13.43 -0.92 -15.43
C ARG A 486 -13.34 -1.81 -14.19
N MET A 487 -12.13 -1.94 -13.63
CA MET A 487 -11.90 -2.73 -12.41
C MET A 487 -12.64 -2.13 -11.21
N ASN A 488 -12.59 -0.80 -11.05
CA ASN A 488 -13.33 -0.11 -10.00
C ASN A 488 -14.85 -0.26 -10.17
N GLY A 489 -15.35 -0.25 -11.41
CA GLY A 489 -16.76 -0.56 -11.70
C GLY A 489 -17.14 -1.96 -11.25
N LEU A 490 -16.32 -2.98 -11.53
CA LEU A 490 -16.56 -4.35 -11.05
C LEU A 490 -16.53 -4.43 -9.52
N VAL A 491 -15.58 -3.74 -8.88
CA VAL A 491 -15.47 -3.72 -7.40
C VAL A 491 -16.65 -2.96 -6.76
N SER A 492 -17.18 -1.91 -7.39
CA SER A 492 -18.35 -1.19 -6.87
C SER A 492 -19.63 -1.99 -7.01
N GLU A 493 -19.80 -2.74 -8.11
CA GLU A 493 -21.00 -3.55 -8.36
C GLU A 493 -21.01 -4.84 -7.53
N LEU A 494 -19.91 -5.59 -7.57
CA LEU A 494 -19.84 -6.93 -6.94
C LEU A 494 -19.38 -6.87 -5.48
N GLY A 495 -18.75 -5.77 -5.08
CA GLY A 495 -18.15 -5.62 -3.77
C GLY A 495 -16.79 -6.33 -3.66
N LYS A 496 -15.93 -5.76 -2.81
CA LYS A 496 -14.54 -6.22 -2.63
C LYS A 496 -14.44 -7.67 -2.18
N VAL A 497 -15.32 -8.12 -1.28
CA VAL A 497 -15.29 -9.49 -0.72
C VAL A 497 -15.58 -10.52 -1.80
N PHE A 498 -16.53 -10.26 -2.69
CA PHE A 498 -16.88 -11.16 -3.77
C PHE A 498 -15.72 -11.29 -4.77
N VAL A 499 -15.16 -10.15 -5.22
CA VAL A 499 -14.05 -10.13 -6.18
C VAL A 499 -12.82 -10.89 -5.65
N GLN A 500 -12.51 -10.75 -4.36
CA GLN A 500 -11.44 -11.52 -3.72
C GLN A 500 -11.82 -13.00 -3.51
N GLY A 501 -13.09 -13.28 -3.27
CA GLY A 501 -13.59 -14.64 -3.02
C GLY A 501 -13.59 -15.55 -4.25
N ILE A 502 -13.74 -14.97 -5.45
CA ILE A 502 -13.74 -15.72 -6.73
C ILE A 502 -12.33 -15.99 -7.27
N GLU A 503 -11.28 -15.56 -6.59
CA GLU A 503 -9.91 -15.88 -6.98
C GLU A 503 -9.70 -17.41 -6.98
N ALA A 504 -9.17 -17.94 -8.09
CA ALA A 504 -8.94 -19.37 -8.24
C ALA A 504 -7.89 -19.87 -7.23
N LYS A 505 -8.31 -20.77 -6.33
CA LYS A 505 -7.43 -21.39 -5.33
C LYS A 505 -6.91 -22.77 -5.71
N PHE A 506 -7.57 -23.43 -6.67
CA PHE A 506 -7.22 -24.77 -7.10
C PHE A 506 -5.88 -24.77 -7.84
N ASP A 507 -4.98 -25.66 -7.41
CA ASP A 507 -3.69 -25.89 -8.02
C ASP A 507 -3.38 -27.38 -7.94
N ALA A 508 -3.28 -28.03 -9.11
CA ALA A 508 -3.02 -29.47 -9.19
C ALA A 508 -1.72 -29.88 -8.47
N ARG A 509 -0.72 -29.00 -8.39
CA ARG A 509 0.56 -29.26 -7.70
C ARG A 509 0.43 -29.26 -6.18
N LYS A 510 -0.68 -28.73 -5.64
CA LYS A 510 -0.98 -28.74 -4.21
C LYS A 510 -1.86 -29.92 -3.81
N MET A 511 -2.26 -30.77 -4.75
CA MET A 511 -2.98 -32.00 -4.45
C MET A 511 -2.11 -32.89 -3.56
N ARG A 512 -2.65 -33.33 -2.43
CA ARG A 512 -2.02 -34.30 -1.53
C ARG A 512 -2.79 -35.61 -1.64
N VAL A 513 -2.07 -36.66 -2.00
CA VAL A 513 -2.59 -38.03 -2.06
C VAL A 513 -1.95 -38.78 -0.89
N TYR A 514 -2.78 -39.35 -0.03
CA TYR A 514 -2.35 -40.16 1.11
C TYR A 514 -2.81 -41.60 0.89
N ASP A 515 -1.91 -42.45 0.41
CA ASP A 515 -2.17 -43.84 -0.02
C ASP A 515 -1.33 -44.88 0.72
N SER A 516 -0.36 -44.45 1.52
CA SER A 516 0.63 -45.32 2.18
C SER A 516 0.14 -45.99 3.46
N THR A 517 -1.09 -46.52 3.48
CA THR A 517 -1.71 -47.17 4.65
C THR A 517 -0.91 -48.37 5.16
N TRP A 518 -0.30 -49.13 4.25
CA TRP A 518 0.59 -50.26 4.57
C TRP A 518 1.78 -49.89 5.46
N ASN A 519 2.21 -48.62 5.45
CA ASN A 519 3.29 -48.14 6.30
C ASN A 519 2.77 -47.62 7.63
N TRP A 520 1.64 -46.90 7.60
CA TRP A 520 1.01 -46.36 8.81
C TRP A 520 0.60 -47.47 9.79
N SER A 521 0.08 -48.61 9.29
CA SER A 521 -0.24 -49.76 10.15
C SER A 521 0.98 -50.34 10.87
N LYS A 522 2.14 -50.39 10.20
CA LYS A 522 3.39 -50.85 10.80
C LYS A 522 3.91 -49.88 11.84
N GLN A 523 3.81 -48.58 11.56
CA GLN A 523 4.21 -47.53 12.50
C GLN A 523 3.33 -47.58 13.75
N GLU A 524 2.01 -47.68 13.59
CA GLU A 524 1.06 -47.77 14.70
C GLU A 524 1.32 -49.00 15.56
N LEU A 525 1.61 -50.15 14.94
CA LEU A 525 2.07 -51.34 15.66
C LEU A 525 3.39 -51.11 16.40
N LEU A 526 4.41 -50.51 15.77
CA LEU A 526 5.70 -50.24 16.43
C LEU A 526 5.57 -49.26 17.59
N GLU A 527 4.74 -48.23 17.45
CA GLU A 527 4.43 -47.29 18.54
C GLU A 527 3.77 -48.01 19.73
N PHE A 528 2.84 -48.94 19.45
CA PHE A 528 2.27 -49.84 20.45
C PHE A 528 3.33 -50.70 21.14
N LEU A 529 4.18 -51.39 20.36
CA LEU A 529 5.25 -52.27 20.87
C LEU A 529 6.27 -51.52 21.76
N HIS A 530 6.50 -50.23 21.51
CA HIS A 530 7.42 -49.41 22.30
C HIS A 530 6.80 -48.77 23.56
N ARG A 531 5.47 -48.77 23.70
CA ARG A 531 4.76 -48.17 24.84
C ARG A 531 3.65 -49.07 25.40
N PRO A 532 3.93 -50.33 25.78
CA PRO A 532 2.87 -51.27 26.16
C PRO A 532 2.21 -50.92 27.50
N SER A 533 2.99 -50.46 28.48
CA SER A 533 2.53 -50.23 29.86
C SER A 533 1.71 -48.94 30.08
N SER A 534 1.43 -48.19 29.00
CA SER A 534 0.65 -46.94 29.04
C SER A 534 -0.74 -47.06 28.43
N LEU A 535 -1.10 -48.24 27.90
CA LEU A 535 -2.30 -48.41 27.08
C LEU A 535 -3.46 -48.95 27.89
N THR A 536 -4.63 -48.39 27.65
CA THR A 536 -5.90 -48.84 28.24
C THR A 536 -6.58 -49.88 27.33
N GLU A 537 -7.55 -50.62 27.85
CA GLU A 537 -8.35 -51.54 27.02
C GLU A 537 -9.04 -50.84 25.85
N VAL A 538 -9.45 -49.58 26.04
CA VAL A 538 -10.07 -48.77 24.98
C VAL A 538 -9.09 -48.48 23.85
N ASP A 539 -7.83 -48.22 24.17
CA ASP A 539 -6.77 -47.98 23.18
C ASP A 539 -6.49 -49.25 22.36
N VAL A 540 -6.49 -50.41 23.01
CA VAL A 540 -6.30 -51.72 22.36
C VAL A 540 -7.47 -52.04 21.43
N ASP A 541 -8.71 -51.78 21.85
CA ASP A 541 -9.89 -51.99 21.02
C ASP A 541 -9.88 -51.10 19.77
N MET A 542 -9.46 -49.84 19.92
CA MET A 542 -9.28 -48.92 18.79
C MET A 542 -8.20 -49.43 17.84
N LEU A 543 -7.06 -49.87 18.38
CA LEU A 543 -5.96 -50.41 17.60
C LEU A 543 -6.35 -51.69 16.84
N CYS A 544 -7.14 -52.57 17.47
CA CYS A 544 -7.69 -53.76 16.81
C CYS A 544 -8.53 -53.38 15.59
N ILE A 545 -9.35 -52.33 15.68
CA ILE A 545 -10.17 -51.84 14.56
C ILE A 545 -9.28 -51.23 13.47
N ASN A 546 -8.33 -50.37 13.84
CA ASN A 546 -7.44 -49.68 12.89
C ASN A 546 -6.55 -50.67 12.13
N LEU A 547 -5.83 -51.54 12.84
CA LEU A 547 -4.94 -52.53 12.25
C LEU A 547 -5.71 -53.63 11.52
N GLY A 548 -6.89 -54.01 12.01
CA GLY A 548 -7.80 -54.92 11.31
C GLY A 548 -8.26 -54.36 9.95
N ASN A 549 -8.60 -53.07 9.90
CA ASN A 549 -8.95 -52.39 8.65
C ASN A 549 -7.76 -52.22 7.68
N GLN A 550 -6.53 -52.26 8.18
CA GLN A 550 -5.29 -52.13 7.41
C GLN A 550 -4.52 -53.46 7.32
N ALA A 551 -5.24 -54.57 7.48
CA ALA A 551 -4.68 -55.89 7.56
C ALA A 551 -3.88 -56.22 6.29
N THR A 552 -2.60 -56.54 6.48
CA THR A 552 -1.68 -56.94 5.42
C THR A 552 -0.91 -58.16 5.90
N SER A 553 -0.55 -59.07 4.99
CA SER A 553 0.27 -60.25 5.33
C SER A 553 1.58 -59.89 6.04
N VAL A 554 2.20 -58.77 5.67
CA VAL A 554 3.42 -58.25 6.31
C VAL A 554 3.16 -57.77 7.74
N LEU A 555 2.01 -57.14 8.00
CA LEU A 555 1.63 -56.69 9.34
C LEU A 555 1.41 -57.89 10.27
N LEU A 556 0.73 -58.93 9.77
CA LEU A 556 0.54 -60.18 10.51
C LEU A 556 1.89 -60.82 10.86
N ALA A 557 2.80 -60.92 9.89
CA ALA A 557 4.14 -61.46 10.12
C ALA A 557 4.94 -60.63 11.16
N MET A 558 4.78 -59.31 11.20
CA MET A 558 5.40 -58.46 12.21
C MET A 558 4.84 -58.73 13.62
N ILE A 559 3.52 -58.92 13.74
CA ILE A 559 2.87 -59.27 15.01
C ILE A 559 3.32 -60.66 15.48
N GLU A 560 3.37 -61.63 14.58
CA GLU A 560 3.86 -62.98 14.90
C GLU A 560 5.33 -62.97 15.33
N PHE A 561 6.17 -62.18 14.65
CA PHE A 561 7.55 -61.99 15.05
C PHE A 561 7.65 -61.38 16.46
N ALA A 562 6.88 -60.32 16.75
CA ALA A 562 6.85 -59.69 18.07
C ALA A 562 6.41 -60.66 19.19
N LEU A 563 5.44 -61.54 18.90
CA LEU A 563 5.01 -62.63 19.80
C LEU A 563 6.14 -63.65 20.03
N THR A 564 6.84 -64.07 18.96
CA THR A 564 7.92 -65.08 19.09
C THR A 564 9.14 -64.58 19.86
N GLN A 565 9.50 -63.31 19.71
CA GLN A 565 10.68 -62.73 20.33
C GLN A 565 10.44 -62.21 21.75
N GLN A 566 9.18 -62.19 22.21
CA GLN A 566 8.78 -61.62 23.50
C GLN A 566 9.40 -60.22 23.76
N ILE A 567 9.50 -59.39 22.72
CA ILE A 567 10.18 -58.09 22.81
C ILE A 567 9.35 -57.13 23.69
N GLY A 568 9.85 -56.84 24.89
CA GLY A 568 9.35 -55.73 25.72
C GLY A 568 8.17 -56.06 26.65
N TRP A 569 7.76 -57.32 26.76
CA TRP A 569 6.58 -57.69 27.55
C TRP A 569 6.99 -58.25 28.90
N GLN A 570 6.50 -57.63 29.97
CA GLN A 570 6.72 -58.11 31.35
C GLN A 570 5.43 -58.66 31.96
N ASP A 571 4.26 -58.27 31.44
CA ASP A 571 2.95 -58.60 31.99
C ASP A 571 2.11 -59.52 31.07
N GLU A 572 1.40 -60.48 31.65
CA GLU A 572 0.51 -61.42 30.92
C GLU A 572 -0.59 -60.68 30.12
N ASN A 573 -1.03 -59.51 30.60
CA ASN A 573 -2.05 -58.69 29.94
C ASN A 573 -1.58 -58.11 28.60
N GLU A 574 -0.30 -57.71 28.49
CA GLU A 574 0.23 -57.12 27.26
C GLU A 574 0.34 -58.17 26.14
N ILE A 575 0.67 -59.40 26.53
CA ILE A 575 0.67 -60.57 25.62
C ILE A 575 -0.75 -60.87 25.13
N ASP A 576 -1.75 -60.83 26.01
CA ASP A 576 -3.15 -61.02 25.64
C ASP A 576 -3.65 -59.95 24.66
N PHE A 577 -3.29 -58.68 24.87
CA PHE A 577 -3.61 -57.60 23.92
C PHE A 577 -3.02 -57.86 22.54
N LEU A 578 -1.78 -58.34 22.46
CA LEU A 578 -1.15 -58.65 21.17
C LEU A 578 -1.84 -59.83 20.46
N TYR A 579 -2.32 -60.83 21.20
CA TYR A 579 -3.14 -61.91 20.63
C TYR A 579 -4.50 -61.40 20.11
N ARG A 580 -5.15 -60.46 20.81
CA ARG A 580 -6.39 -59.82 20.33
C ARG A 580 -6.15 -59.06 19.03
N ILE A 581 -5.06 -58.29 18.95
CA ILE A 581 -4.67 -57.55 17.75
C ILE A 581 -4.37 -58.52 16.60
N LYS A 582 -3.61 -59.60 16.86
CA LYS A 582 -3.33 -60.65 15.86
C LYS A 582 -4.61 -61.18 15.25
N LYS A 583 -5.57 -61.59 16.10
CA LYS A 583 -6.86 -62.12 15.66
C LYS A 583 -7.64 -61.11 14.82
N SER A 584 -7.67 -59.83 15.23
CA SER A 584 -8.35 -58.77 14.47
C SER A 584 -7.72 -58.56 13.09
N VAL A 585 -6.39 -58.65 12.97
CA VAL A 585 -5.68 -58.56 11.70
C VAL A 585 -5.97 -59.78 10.82
N GLU A 586 -5.99 -61.00 11.38
CA GLU A 586 -6.37 -62.22 10.65
C GLU A 586 -7.80 -62.14 10.10
N ASP A 587 -8.75 -61.71 10.93
CA ASP A 587 -10.15 -61.51 10.53
C ASP A 587 -10.25 -60.43 9.42
N GLY A 588 -9.49 -59.33 9.59
CA GLY A 588 -9.40 -58.24 8.62
C GLY A 588 -8.81 -58.64 7.27
N MET A 589 -7.95 -59.66 7.19
CA MET A 589 -7.44 -60.16 5.90
C MET A 589 -8.53 -60.81 5.04
N THR A 590 -9.65 -61.21 5.64
CA THR A 590 -10.76 -61.89 4.94
C THR A 590 -11.97 -60.99 4.69
N CYS A 591 -11.95 -59.76 5.20
CA CYS A 591 -13.10 -58.85 5.17
C CYS A 591 -12.69 -57.47 4.64
N ASP A 592 -13.62 -56.77 4.00
CA ASP A 592 -13.44 -55.36 3.67
C ASP A 592 -13.37 -54.50 4.95
N PRO A 593 -12.62 -53.38 4.93
CA PRO A 593 -12.47 -52.50 6.09
C PRO A 593 -13.81 -51.89 6.50
N LYS A 594 -14.02 -51.79 7.82
CA LYS A 594 -15.29 -51.36 8.43
C LYS A 594 -15.11 -50.12 9.27
N PHE A 595 -16.02 -49.16 9.10
CA PHE A 595 -16.12 -48.03 9.99
C PHE A 595 -16.92 -48.42 11.24
N LYS A 596 -16.25 -48.47 12.40
CA LYS A 596 -16.89 -48.70 13.69
C LYS A 596 -16.67 -47.46 14.57
N GLN A 597 -17.71 -46.65 14.71
CA GLN A 597 -17.66 -45.45 15.53
C GLN A 597 -17.66 -45.83 17.02
N GLN A 598 -16.52 -45.65 17.70
CA GLN A 598 -16.45 -45.68 19.15
C GLN A 598 -16.73 -44.27 19.68
N LEU A 599 -18.01 -43.98 19.92
CA LEU A 599 -18.48 -42.71 20.45
C LEU A 599 -19.16 -42.94 21.80
N GLN A 600 -18.80 -42.13 22.79
CA GLN A 600 -19.66 -41.87 23.93
C GLN A 600 -20.51 -40.63 23.62
N PRO A 601 -21.83 -40.75 23.40
CA PRO A 601 -22.65 -39.61 23.02
C PRO A 601 -22.70 -38.59 24.16
N LEU A 602 -22.42 -37.32 23.85
CA LEU A 602 -22.39 -36.23 24.83
C LEU A 602 -23.64 -35.34 24.73
N ARG A 603 -23.98 -34.66 25.83
CA ARG A 603 -25.00 -33.61 25.91
C ARG A 603 -24.38 -32.29 26.37
N PRO A 604 -24.82 -31.15 25.81
CA PRO A 604 -24.48 -29.86 26.35
C PRO A 604 -25.23 -29.65 27.68
N VAL A 605 -24.50 -29.24 28.70
CA VAL A 605 -25.02 -28.84 30.00
C VAL A 605 -24.58 -27.41 30.25
N LEU A 606 -25.56 -26.54 30.50
CA LEU A 606 -25.33 -25.16 30.90
C LEU A 606 -25.56 -25.05 32.40
N ILE A 607 -24.53 -24.64 33.12
CA ILE A 607 -24.56 -24.44 34.56
C ILE A 607 -24.39 -22.94 34.80
N PHE A 608 -25.33 -22.34 35.50
CA PHE A 608 -25.20 -20.97 35.97
C PHE A 608 -24.59 -21.04 37.37
N ASP A 609 -23.39 -20.48 37.55
CA ASP A 609 -22.79 -20.44 38.88
C ASP A 609 -23.49 -19.40 39.78
N ASP A 610 -23.22 -19.44 41.09
CA ASP A 610 -23.81 -18.51 42.06
C ASP A 610 -23.40 -17.04 41.81
N ALA A 611 -22.37 -16.81 40.97
CA ALA A 611 -21.92 -15.50 40.54
C ALA A 611 -22.58 -15.01 39.22
N GLY A 612 -23.42 -15.84 38.59
CA GLY A 612 -24.13 -15.54 37.35
C GLY A 612 -23.34 -15.80 36.07
N ASN A 613 -22.20 -16.49 36.13
CA ASN A 613 -21.46 -16.92 34.94
C ASN A 613 -22.10 -18.17 34.32
N ILE A 614 -22.07 -18.23 32.99
CA ILE A 614 -22.56 -19.37 32.22
C ILE A 614 -21.41 -20.32 31.95
N LEU A 615 -21.43 -21.49 32.59
CA LEU A 615 -20.50 -22.57 32.38
C LEU A 615 -21.10 -23.58 31.41
N TYR A 616 -20.43 -23.77 30.27
CA TYR A 616 -20.76 -24.84 29.33
C TYR A 616 -19.89 -26.06 29.62
N LYS A 617 -20.53 -27.22 29.79
CA LYS A 617 -19.87 -28.51 29.94
C LYS A 617 -20.56 -29.55 29.07
N GLU A 618 -19.79 -30.43 28.45
CA GLU A 618 -20.32 -31.61 27.79
C GLU A 618 -20.32 -32.79 28.77
N GLU A 619 -21.49 -33.41 28.98
CA GLU A 619 -21.63 -34.59 29.85
C GLU A 619 -22.09 -35.81 29.05
N PRO A 620 -21.69 -37.04 29.42
CA PRO A 620 -22.17 -38.24 28.75
C PRO A 620 -23.69 -38.41 28.84
N ARG A 621 -24.35 -38.74 27.72
CA ARG A 621 -25.75 -39.18 27.65
C ARG A 621 -25.90 -40.67 27.94
N GLY A 622 -24.92 -41.46 27.51
CA GLY A 622 -24.88 -42.91 27.60
C GLY A 622 -23.43 -43.42 27.56
N ALA A 623 -23.26 -44.73 27.48
CA ALA A 623 -21.96 -45.39 27.46
C ALA A 623 -21.47 -45.70 26.04
N SER A 624 -22.37 -45.93 25.08
CA SER A 624 -22.02 -46.44 23.75
C SER A 624 -22.77 -45.75 22.61
N ALA A 625 -22.26 -45.92 21.39
CA ALA A 625 -22.94 -45.48 20.16
C ALA A 625 -24.30 -46.18 19.95
N MET A 626 -24.51 -47.36 20.53
CA MET A 626 -25.81 -48.04 20.48
C MET A 626 -26.87 -47.29 21.29
N ASP A 627 -26.49 -46.67 22.41
CA ASP A 627 -27.40 -45.86 23.22
C ASP A 627 -27.96 -44.69 22.40
N TYR A 628 -27.12 -44.09 21.56
CA TYR A 628 -27.55 -43.06 20.61
C TYR A 628 -28.56 -43.61 19.59
N ILE A 629 -28.31 -44.78 19.01
CA ILE A 629 -29.25 -45.41 18.06
C ILE A 629 -30.58 -45.70 18.77
N HIS A 630 -30.54 -46.21 20.00
CA HIS A 630 -31.73 -46.45 20.81
C HIS A 630 -32.45 -45.15 21.19
N ASP A 631 -31.74 -44.06 21.49
CA ASP A 631 -32.33 -42.73 21.72
C ASP A 631 -33.02 -42.19 20.46
N MET A 632 -32.36 -42.31 19.29
CA MET A 632 -32.94 -41.88 18.01
C MET A 632 -34.15 -42.72 17.61
N ALA A 633 -34.10 -44.03 17.88
CA ALA A 633 -35.22 -44.96 17.63
C ALA A 633 -36.39 -44.73 18.61
N ARG A 634 -36.10 -44.40 19.87
CA ARG A 634 -37.13 -44.03 20.86
C ARG A 634 -37.90 -42.79 20.43
N GLY A 635 -37.26 -41.85 19.74
CA GLY A 635 -37.89 -40.58 19.38
C GLY A 635 -38.37 -39.80 20.61
N VAL A 636 -39.14 -38.74 20.39
CA VAL A 636 -39.73 -37.95 21.47
C VAL A 636 -41.14 -37.54 21.05
N LEU A 637 -42.16 -37.88 21.85
CA LEU A 637 -43.49 -37.31 21.72
C LEU A 637 -43.61 -36.12 22.67
N PHE A 638 -43.79 -34.93 22.09
CA PHE A 638 -44.11 -33.73 22.85
C PHE A 638 -45.58 -33.80 23.30
N MET A 639 -45.81 -33.77 24.61
CA MET A 639 -47.15 -33.73 25.19
C MET A 639 -47.51 -32.28 25.53
N PRO A 640 -48.32 -31.59 24.70
CA PRO A 640 -48.61 -30.17 24.88
C PRO A 640 -49.44 -29.87 26.12
N GLU A 641 -50.11 -30.86 26.72
CA GLU A 641 -50.97 -30.67 27.90
C GLU A 641 -50.19 -30.60 29.21
N THR A 642 -49.09 -31.34 29.32
CA THR A 642 -48.20 -31.34 30.50
C THR A 642 -46.95 -30.49 30.28
N ASN A 643 -46.71 -30.05 29.05
CA ASN A 643 -45.46 -29.42 28.63
C ASN A 643 -44.23 -30.32 28.89
N ASP A 644 -44.47 -31.63 28.93
CA ASP A 644 -43.49 -32.68 29.18
C ASP A 644 -43.26 -33.54 27.93
N PHE A 645 -42.16 -34.27 27.94
CA PHE A 645 -41.80 -35.21 26.88
C PHE A 645 -41.91 -36.63 27.42
N GLU A 646 -42.77 -37.46 26.83
CA GLU A 646 -42.80 -38.89 27.14
C GLU A 646 -42.04 -39.69 26.06
N THR A 647 -41.21 -40.64 26.52
CA THR A 647 -40.51 -41.60 25.65
C THR A 647 -41.51 -42.65 25.17
N SER A 648 -41.96 -42.58 23.91
CA SER A 648 -42.80 -43.62 23.31
C SER A 648 -41.95 -44.61 22.52
N PHE A 649 -41.99 -45.89 22.89
CA PHE A 649 -41.41 -46.94 22.05
C PHE A 649 -42.45 -47.36 21.01
N ASP A 650 -42.32 -46.89 19.77
CA ASP A 650 -43.06 -47.48 18.64
C ASP A 650 -42.10 -48.38 17.85
N ALA A 651 -42.25 -49.70 18.03
CA ALA A 651 -41.37 -50.71 17.45
C ALA A 651 -41.52 -50.88 15.91
N SER A 652 -42.31 -50.01 15.26
CA SER A 652 -42.71 -50.15 13.86
C SER A 652 -41.96 -49.28 12.86
N LEU A 653 -40.97 -48.46 13.28
CA LEU A 653 -40.30 -47.52 12.37
C LEU A 653 -38.78 -47.74 12.26
N PRO A 654 -38.29 -48.29 11.13
CA PRO A 654 -36.88 -48.24 10.79
C PRO A 654 -36.56 -46.93 10.02
N TYR A 655 -35.68 -46.11 10.62
CA TYR A 655 -34.82 -45.06 10.03
C TYR A 655 -35.45 -43.84 9.29
N VAL A 656 -35.37 -42.65 9.92
CA VAL A 656 -35.19 -41.26 9.34
C VAL A 656 -36.18 -40.77 8.26
N HIS A 657 -36.84 -39.59 8.22
CA HIS A 657 -37.44 -38.55 9.10
C HIS A 657 -38.17 -37.58 8.12
N VAL A 658 -39.51 -37.36 8.14
CA VAL A 658 -40.14 -36.19 7.45
C VAL A 658 -41.46 -35.75 8.11
N ARG A 659 -41.65 -34.44 8.23
CA ARG A 659 -42.85 -33.72 8.71
C ARG A 659 -44.11 -34.16 7.95
N GLN A 660 -45.04 -34.83 8.65
CA GLN A 660 -46.35 -35.17 8.08
C GLN A 660 -47.20 -33.90 7.89
N VAL A 661 -47.46 -33.55 6.63
CA VAL A 661 -48.65 -32.76 6.28
C VAL A 661 -49.83 -33.72 6.34
N LYS A 662 -50.82 -33.37 7.16
CA LYS A 662 -52.04 -34.14 7.37
C LYS A 662 -52.70 -34.54 6.04
N ASN A 663 -53.04 -35.83 5.96
CA ASN A 663 -54.23 -36.44 5.32
C ASN A 663 -53.82 -37.63 4.44
N TYR A 664 -54.10 -38.85 4.89
CA TYR A 664 -55.12 -39.73 4.30
C TYR A 664 -55.23 -41.01 5.14
N THR A 665 -56.46 -41.48 5.27
CA THR A 665 -56.97 -42.49 6.20
C THR A 665 -56.40 -43.89 6.00
N LYS A 666 -56.16 -44.56 7.15
CA LYS A 666 -56.11 -46.01 7.37
C LYS A 666 -57.04 -46.78 6.42
N HIS A 667 -56.48 -47.71 5.63
CA HIS A 667 -56.95 -49.09 5.54
C HIS A 667 -55.98 -49.91 4.69
N HIS A 668 -55.78 -51.16 5.14
CA HIS A 668 -55.09 -52.29 4.54
C HIS A 668 -53.62 -52.56 4.91
N LEU A 669 -53.45 -53.83 5.34
CA LEU A 669 -52.25 -54.67 5.48
C LEU A 669 -51.80 -54.98 6.91
N ASP A 670 -52.74 -55.54 7.68
CA ASP A 670 -52.47 -56.83 8.33
C ASP A 670 -52.54 -57.90 7.23
N GLU A 671 -51.42 -58.52 6.87
CA GLU A 671 -51.32 -59.93 6.45
C GLU A 671 -49.88 -60.27 6.01
N HIS A 672 -49.35 -61.32 6.65
CA HIS A 672 -48.20 -62.17 6.28
C HIS A 672 -46.77 -61.80 6.74
N LEU A 673 -46.35 -62.58 7.77
CA LEU A 673 -45.09 -63.34 7.92
C LEU A 673 -43.75 -62.61 8.00
#